data_AF-A0A453CV52-F1
#
_entry.id   AF-A0A453CV52-F1
#
_cell.length_a   1.000
_cell.length_b   1.000
_cell.length_c   1.000
_cell.angle_alpha   90.00
_cell.angle_beta   90.00
_cell.angle_gamma   90.00
#
_symmetry.space_group_name_H-M   'P 1'
#
loop_
_entity.id
_entity.type
_entity.pdbx_description
1 polymer ?
#
loop_
_entity_poly.entity_id
_entity_poly.type
_entity_poly.pdbx_seq_one_letter_code
_entity_poly.pdbx_strand_id
1 'polypeptide(L)'
;GMVYMQKCGTSKLVDAGDCFAMAECWSEAAEVFLKAKCYSKCFSMCSKGKNLFNLGLQFLQQLEEEHSLENSKSLEVSAIRTNYLDNCAQHYFERGDIKQMMPFVKAFSSMDHVRAFLNSRNLVDELWSLEMEMGNFLEAAGIAKHNGDVLLEVDMLEKAGLFEDATRLLLLHIIVDSFWSSNSRGWPPKRYAEKEQLLSRAKEMAEKVSECFYCFVCVEADALSDVNKTLPSLNCTLVEGRKCANLLVEVVASRLILDVHLQSRASGYNIELGPGSEDENSCSNMLASNQMSPQTLFYVWNHWKSIIIKVLSHLRHTDGLELNDYAVMYEDLCAKYFGLRKDGEVDRYVVLNVNASWLSIAGRNSLQQDGNRCFLGALQCHSCAQCFWMNELSSVGFSVLKKLESIVQISPKPSSSYTLVRTILIINEIAKFLEEPQFSMPKNTKLRSFFVLCERRFFELVFLVWSDGTTRSLLHLLDSPAAYGLIADSLSANLRPANKNLTHGHLGRTTMLLLHAAQLDEELLSRLLQYLDNNSEWAEFFRYFKRFLDSGGDRSSLILNFKLALDFTFNVKWKDELDYISPICYVGLMECLGFMASSYLIQNDFICCTKSLLVNMLECRTSKAYIDTCLVSKLSPDSDLDRLAYSSGRFIYQTIITILTTKHMLQEWVHKTSSPSSTSYKPVLLRLVVTLYPLILTLSLGNCYEVTHNLLRNEVFKDLPVEFSQKIVHALQMKSRTPSNFTRVLADALAAIGDNMVVIGSPKGPVICQNLNAYMISKEDLHDVPKIMALLCPEEPSSDQETPLSEKSDGDKSGNVISGNIPKAVPDNEMEHRSKIDIIEILYEKLEILKADKD
;
A
#
# COMPACT_ATOMS: atom_id res chain seq x y z
N GLY A 1 -0.59 54.32 79.71
CA GLY A 1 -1.24 53.03 79.37
C GLY A 1 -2.13 52.55 80.49
N MET A 2 -1.55 51.91 81.53
CA MET A 2 -2.28 51.20 82.59
C MET A 2 -3.38 52.01 83.30
N VAL A 3 -3.13 53.29 83.61
CA VAL A 3 -4.12 54.15 84.27
C VAL A 3 -5.37 54.35 83.39
N TYR A 4 -5.20 54.62 82.10
CA TYR A 4 -6.31 54.76 81.15
C TYR A 4 -7.07 53.44 80.97
N MET A 5 -6.35 52.31 80.90
CA MET A 5 -6.95 50.99 80.73
C MET A 5 -7.78 50.53 81.94
N GLN A 6 -7.30 50.77 83.16
CA GLN A 6 -7.93 50.23 84.39
C GLN A 6 -8.93 51.19 85.04
N LYS A 7 -8.78 52.51 84.88
CA LYS A 7 -9.59 53.50 85.63
C LYS A 7 -10.57 54.32 84.79
N CYS A 8 -10.47 54.33 83.46
CA CYS A 8 -11.22 55.26 82.60
C CYS A 8 -12.31 54.63 81.71
N GLY A 9 -12.57 53.32 81.85
CA GLY A 9 -13.61 52.62 81.08
C GLY A 9 -13.34 52.50 79.58
N THR A 10 -14.32 52.00 78.83
CA THR A 10 -14.20 51.70 77.38
C THR A 10 -13.96 52.93 76.50
N SER A 11 -14.30 54.13 76.97
CA SER A 11 -14.19 55.39 76.21
C SER A 11 -12.76 55.92 76.08
N LYS A 12 -11.79 55.39 76.84
CA LYS A 12 -10.38 55.84 76.85
C LYS A 12 -9.37 54.76 76.46
N LEU A 13 -9.85 53.65 75.87
CA LEU A 13 -8.98 52.54 75.43
C LEU A 13 -8.06 52.93 74.26
N VAL A 14 -8.49 53.79 73.33
CA VAL A 14 -7.62 54.28 72.23
C VAL A 14 -6.44 55.10 72.78
N ASP A 15 -6.68 55.99 73.74
CA ASP A 15 -5.64 56.78 74.42
C ASP A 15 -4.68 55.88 75.23
N ALA A 16 -5.19 54.80 75.80
CA ALA A 16 -4.37 53.78 76.46
C ALA A 16 -3.46 53.06 75.47
N GLY A 17 -3.99 52.65 74.31
CA GLY A 17 -3.25 52.02 73.22
C GLY A 17 -2.17 52.94 72.63
N ASP A 18 -2.48 54.22 72.42
CA ASP A 18 -1.50 55.22 71.92
C ASP A 18 -0.36 55.43 72.93
N CYS A 19 -0.65 55.40 74.24
CA CYS A 19 0.39 55.43 75.28
C CYS A 19 1.29 54.18 75.27
N PHE A 20 0.73 52.98 75.06
CA PHE A 20 1.51 51.75 74.98
C PHE A 20 2.34 51.70 73.69
N ALA A 21 1.80 52.20 72.58
CA ALA A 21 2.51 52.35 71.31
C ALA A 21 3.70 53.33 71.42
N MET A 22 3.53 54.46 72.12
CA MET A 22 4.64 55.40 72.38
C MET A 22 5.75 54.82 73.28
N ALA A 23 5.41 53.84 74.12
CA ALA A 23 6.35 53.14 74.98
C ALA A 23 6.97 51.89 74.33
N GLU A 24 6.70 51.66 73.03
CA GLU A 24 7.14 50.48 72.27
C GLU A 24 6.65 49.13 72.85
N CYS A 25 5.64 49.15 73.72
CA CYS A 25 4.94 47.96 74.22
C CYS A 25 3.89 47.49 73.18
N TRP A 26 4.36 46.93 72.08
CA TRP A 26 3.53 46.63 70.90
C TRP A 26 2.43 45.58 71.16
N SER A 27 2.67 44.58 72.02
CA SER A 27 1.71 43.54 72.40
C SER A 27 0.52 44.11 73.17
N GLU A 28 0.81 44.86 74.23
CA GLU A 28 -0.17 45.51 75.09
C GLU A 28 -0.94 46.59 74.32
N ALA A 29 -0.28 47.30 73.40
CA ALA A 29 -0.93 48.25 72.52
C ALA A 29 -1.92 47.54 71.58
N ALA A 30 -1.53 46.44 70.94
CA ALA A 30 -2.37 45.69 70.01
C ALA A 30 -3.62 45.10 70.69
N GLU A 31 -3.48 44.49 71.87
CA GLU A 31 -4.62 43.96 72.65
C GLU A 31 -5.60 45.06 73.06
N VAL A 32 -5.09 46.21 73.49
CA VAL A 32 -5.92 47.35 73.90
C VAL A 32 -6.64 47.96 72.71
N PHE A 33 -5.99 48.05 71.54
CA PHE A 33 -6.64 48.50 70.31
C PHE A 33 -7.69 47.51 69.77
N LEU A 34 -7.49 46.20 69.96
CA LEU A 34 -8.48 45.17 69.64
C LEU A 34 -9.73 45.34 70.52
N LYS A 35 -9.55 45.49 71.84
CA LYS A 35 -10.64 45.77 72.80
C LYS A 35 -11.35 47.09 72.49
N ALA A 36 -10.64 48.06 71.93
CA ALA A 36 -11.20 49.35 71.49
C ALA A 36 -11.92 49.28 70.12
N LYS A 37 -11.98 48.11 69.47
CA LYS A 37 -12.48 47.92 68.08
C LYS A 37 -11.78 48.82 67.04
N CYS A 38 -10.53 49.20 67.29
CA CYS A 38 -9.71 50.02 66.39
C CYS A 38 -8.75 49.13 65.59
N TYR A 39 -9.30 48.41 64.61
CA TYR A 39 -8.57 47.35 63.89
C TYR A 39 -7.36 47.87 63.09
N SER A 40 -7.44 49.05 62.48
CA SER A 40 -6.32 49.61 61.71
C SER A 40 -5.08 49.87 62.58
N LYS A 41 -5.26 50.45 63.78
CA LYS A 41 -4.17 50.66 64.74
C LYS A 41 -3.69 49.34 65.34
N CYS A 42 -4.59 48.41 65.65
CA CYS A 42 -4.24 47.08 66.17
C CYS A 42 -3.28 46.32 65.24
N PHE A 43 -3.66 46.16 63.97
CA PHE A 43 -2.84 45.44 62.99
C PHE A 43 -1.57 46.22 62.62
N SER A 44 -1.60 47.55 62.61
CA SER A 44 -0.38 48.36 62.47
C SER A 44 0.62 48.12 63.60
N MET A 45 0.17 47.98 64.85
CA MET A 45 1.07 47.65 65.98
C MET A 45 1.61 46.22 65.87
N CYS A 46 0.77 45.26 65.45
CA CYS A 46 1.20 43.88 65.17
C CYS A 46 2.24 43.81 64.05
N SER A 47 2.16 44.68 63.04
CA SER A 47 3.17 44.77 61.97
C SER A 47 4.47 45.43 62.43
N LYS A 48 4.42 46.37 63.38
CA LYS A 48 5.62 47.04 63.93
C LYS A 48 6.41 46.13 64.89
N GLY A 49 5.71 45.35 65.71
CA GLY A 49 6.32 44.33 66.54
C GLY A 49 6.66 43.08 65.73
N LYS A 50 7.90 42.98 65.22
CA LYS A 50 8.34 41.87 64.34
C LYS A 50 8.14 40.44 64.89
N ASN A 51 7.90 40.27 66.19
CA ASN A 51 7.60 38.97 66.84
C ASN A 51 6.08 38.75 67.07
N LEU A 52 5.22 39.67 66.62
CA LEU A 52 3.78 39.67 66.90
C LEU A 52 2.93 39.29 65.68
N PHE A 53 3.54 38.83 64.58
CA PHE A 53 2.78 38.39 63.40
C PHE A 53 1.83 37.23 63.71
N ASN A 54 2.27 36.26 64.51
CA ASN A 54 1.42 35.16 64.96
C ASN A 54 0.29 35.62 65.89
N LEU A 55 0.54 36.65 66.72
CA LEU A 55 -0.47 37.24 67.59
C LEU A 55 -1.55 37.97 66.77
N GLY A 56 -1.14 38.69 65.71
CA GLY A 56 -2.08 39.32 64.79
C GLY A 56 -2.89 38.30 63.97
N LEU A 57 -2.29 37.16 63.59
CA LEU A 57 -3.04 36.08 62.94
C LEU A 57 -4.11 35.47 63.88
N GLN A 58 -3.80 35.31 65.18
CA GLN A 58 -4.78 34.89 66.19
C GLN A 58 -5.90 35.92 66.37
N PHE A 59 -5.59 37.21 66.37
CA PHE A 59 -6.62 38.26 66.42
C PHE A 59 -7.52 38.24 65.19
N LEU A 60 -6.98 37.94 64.00
CA LEU A 60 -7.80 37.76 62.79
C LEU A 60 -8.77 36.59 62.90
N GLN A 61 -8.35 35.46 63.49
CA GLN A 61 -9.21 34.31 63.73
C GLN A 61 -10.32 34.62 64.76
N GLN A 62 -9.98 35.31 65.85
CA GLN A 62 -10.96 35.76 66.85
C GLN A 62 -12.02 36.69 66.25
N LEU A 63 -11.62 37.57 65.33
CA LEU A 63 -12.54 38.46 64.63
C LEU A 63 -13.47 37.72 63.67
N GLU A 64 -13.03 36.64 63.04
CA GLU A 64 -13.89 35.80 62.19
C GLU A 64 -14.99 35.09 63.00
N GLU A 65 -14.68 34.65 64.22
CA GLU A 65 -15.65 34.04 65.14
C GLU A 65 -16.69 35.06 65.64
N GLU A 66 -16.27 36.28 65.98
CA GLU A 66 -17.15 37.35 66.50
C GLU A 66 -18.04 38.02 65.42
N HIS A 67 -17.56 38.21 64.19
CA HIS A 67 -18.30 38.91 63.12
C HIS A 67 -19.30 38.04 62.35
N SER A 68 -19.40 36.75 62.64
CA SER A 68 -20.45 35.86 62.12
C SER A 68 -21.89 36.31 62.47
N LEU A 69 -22.04 37.32 63.33
CA LEU A 69 -23.31 37.84 63.87
C LEU A 69 -23.75 39.24 63.41
N GLU A 70 -22.92 40.10 62.78
CA GLU A 70 -23.33 41.47 62.39
C GLU A 70 -22.78 41.96 61.03
N ASN A 71 -23.67 42.24 60.08
CA ASN A 71 -23.40 42.29 58.64
C ASN A 71 -23.10 43.68 58.02
N SER A 72 -22.59 44.67 58.77
CA SER A 72 -22.51 46.07 58.27
C SER A 72 -21.15 46.78 58.29
N LYS A 73 -20.07 46.16 58.81
CA LYS A 73 -18.69 46.72 58.81
C LYS A 73 -17.69 45.95 57.93
N SER A 74 -18.16 45.04 57.07
CA SER A 74 -17.35 44.00 56.44
C SER A 74 -16.28 44.49 55.46
N LEU A 75 -16.47 45.64 54.80
CA LEU A 75 -15.61 46.10 53.68
C LEU A 75 -14.31 46.77 54.13
N GLU A 76 -14.34 47.53 55.22
CA GLU A 76 -13.14 48.18 55.76
C GLU A 76 -12.26 47.16 56.52
N VAL A 77 -12.90 46.22 57.22
CA VAL A 77 -12.24 45.13 57.93
C VAL A 77 -11.58 44.14 56.97
N SER A 78 -12.22 43.83 55.82
CA SER A 78 -11.62 42.97 54.80
C SER A 78 -10.38 43.62 54.15
N ALA A 79 -10.43 44.92 53.84
CA ALA A 79 -9.27 45.64 53.30
C ALA A 79 -8.09 45.68 54.28
N ILE A 80 -8.36 45.90 55.57
CA ILE A 80 -7.33 45.88 56.63
C ILE A 80 -6.74 44.47 56.78
N ARG A 81 -7.57 43.43 56.74
CA ARG A 81 -7.13 42.02 56.80
C ARG A 81 -6.22 41.68 55.64
N THR A 82 -6.64 41.95 54.40
CA THR A 82 -5.84 41.64 53.20
C THR A 82 -4.48 42.33 53.25
N ASN A 83 -4.45 43.62 53.60
CA ASN A 83 -3.20 44.38 53.71
C ASN A 83 -2.30 43.84 54.84
N TYR A 84 -2.86 43.46 55.99
CA TYR A 84 -2.07 42.88 57.07
C TYR A 84 -1.45 41.53 56.68
N LEU A 85 -2.24 40.62 56.11
CA LEU A 85 -1.76 39.30 55.68
C LEU A 85 -0.72 39.42 54.57
N ASP A 86 -0.93 40.32 53.59
CA ASP A 86 0.02 40.57 52.49
C ASP A 86 1.36 41.10 53.02
N ASN A 87 1.33 42.05 53.96
CA ASN A 87 2.55 42.57 54.61
C ASN A 87 3.30 41.49 55.41
N CYS A 88 2.58 40.61 56.11
CA CYS A 88 3.20 39.51 56.87
C CYS A 88 3.83 38.47 55.93
N ALA A 89 3.10 38.06 54.89
CA ALA A 89 3.60 37.13 53.90
C ALA A 89 4.81 37.69 53.15
N GLN A 90 4.76 38.97 52.76
CA GLN A 90 5.87 39.67 52.11
C GLN A 90 7.13 39.72 52.99
N HIS A 91 6.97 39.99 54.29
CA HIS A 91 8.11 40.06 55.22
C HIS A 91 8.85 38.72 55.37
N TYR A 92 8.12 37.61 55.46
CA TYR A 92 8.73 36.28 55.53
C TYR A 92 9.33 35.85 54.18
N PHE A 93 8.71 36.24 53.06
CA PHE A 93 9.26 36.02 51.72
C PHE A 93 10.61 36.72 51.53
N GLU A 94 10.74 38.00 51.90
CA GLU A 94 11.99 38.77 51.81
C GLU A 94 13.13 38.17 52.66
N ARG A 95 12.79 37.34 53.64
CA ARG A 95 13.76 36.62 54.50
C ARG A 95 14.08 35.21 54.02
N GLY A 96 13.43 34.73 52.96
CA GLY A 96 13.55 33.37 52.46
C GLY A 96 12.91 32.30 53.36
N ASP A 97 12.08 32.68 54.34
CA ASP A 97 11.42 31.75 55.26
C ASP A 97 10.02 31.39 54.75
N ILE A 98 9.99 30.56 53.70
CA ILE A 98 8.76 30.10 53.05
C ILE A 98 7.85 29.37 54.05
N LYS A 99 8.44 28.60 54.98
CA LYS A 99 7.69 27.80 55.95
C LYS A 99 6.84 28.68 56.89
N GLN A 100 7.37 29.81 57.33
CA GLN A 100 6.63 30.77 58.17
C GLN A 100 5.71 31.69 57.36
N MET A 101 5.94 31.84 56.05
CA MET A 101 5.05 32.60 55.15
C MET A 101 3.73 31.87 54.88
N MET A 102 3.77 30.56 54.64
CA MET A 102 2.61 29.77 54.18
C MET A 102 1.36 29.88 55.06
N PRO A 103 1.43 29.93 56.41
CA PRO A 103 0.24 30.14 57.25
C PRO A 103 -0.51 31.44 56.96
N PHE A 104 0.19 32.53 56.60
CA PHE A 104 -0.44 33.81 56.26
C PHE A 104 -1.08 33.78 54.88
N VAL A 105 -0.43 33.11 53.93
CA VAL A 105 -0.97 32.92 52.56
C VAL A 105 -2.22 32.04 52.60
N LYS A 106 -2.20 30.95 53.37
CA LYS A 106 -3.38 30.09 53.63
C LYS A 106 -4.55 30.84 54.26
N ALA A 107 -4.29 31.95 54.96
CA ALA A 107 -5.31 32.76 55.63
C ALA A 107 -5.93 33.85 54.72
N PHE A 108 -5.46 34.00 53.48
CA PHE A 108 -6.09 34.90 52.51
C PHE A 108 -7.54 34.50 52.24
N SER A 109 -8.39 35.50 51.99
CA SER A 109 -9.84 35.31 51.84
C SER A 109 -10.27 34.76 50.48
N SER A 110 -9.37 34.72 49.49
CA SER A 110 -9.67 34.22 48.14
C SER A 110 -8.47 33.47 47.56
N MET A 111 -8.75 32.36 46.89
CA MET A 111 -7.75 31.59 46.13
C MET A 111 -7.12 32.41 45.00
N ASP A 112 -7.84 33.37 44.40
CA ASP A 112 -7.25 34.23 43.36
C ASP A 112 -6.16 35.13 43.95
N HIS A 113 -6.31 35.55 45.20
CA HIS A 113 -5.27 36.30 45.92
C HIS A 113 -4.06 35.43 46.23
N VAL A 114 -4.28 34.17 46.64
CA VAL A 114 -3.23 33.16 46.86
C VAL A 114 -2.45 32.93 45.56
N ARG A 115 -3.15 32.66 44.46
CA ARG A 115 -2.57 32.44 43.13
C ARG A 115 -1.77 33.64 42.67
N ALA A 116 -2.32 34.85 42.75
CA ALA A 116 -1.63 36.08 42.35
C ALA A 116 -0.36 36.32 43.20
N PHE A 117 -0.43 36.09 44.51
CA PHE A 117 0.69 36.27 45.42
C PHE A 117 1.83 35.28 45.15
N LEU A 118 1.52 34.00 44.99
CA LEU A 118 2.53 32.95 44.77
C LEU A 118 3.11 32.99 43.35
N ASN A 119 2.27 33.22 42.33
CA ASN A 119 2.73 33.33 40.93
C ASN A 119 3.65 34.54 40.73
N SER A 120 3.35 35.69 41.33
CA SER A 120 4.23 36.88 41.23
C SER A 120 5.61 36.69 41.86
N ARG A 121 5.79 35.63 42.66
CA ARG A 121 7.01 35.29 43.39
C ARG A 121 7.67 33.99 42.92
N ASN A 122 7.14 33.38 41.85
CA ASN A 122 7.59 32.10 41.29
C ASN A 122 7.60 30.94 42.32
N LEU A 123 6.68 30.94 43.28
CA LEU A 123 6.52 29.87 44.29
C LEU A 123 5.52 28.81 43.82
N VAL A 124 5.89 28.12 42.74
CA VAL A 124 4.98 27.22 42.00
C VAL A 124 4.75 25.90 42.74
N ASP A 125 5.75 25.37 43.45
CA ASP A 125 5.65 24.12 44.21
C ASP A 125 4.76 24.28 45.45
N GLU A 126 4.85 25.42 46.12
CA GLU A 126 3.98 25.79 47.24
C GLU A 126 2.54 26.03 46.78
N LEU A 127 2.35 26.68 45.63
CA LEU A 127 1.04 26.87 45.02
C LEU A 127 0.42 25.52 44.64
N TRP A 128 1.20 24.63 44.01
CA TRP A 128 0.75 23.28 43.66
C TRP A 128 0.31 22.50 44.91
N SER A 129 1.10 22.54 45.97
CA SER A 129 0.78 21.86 47.25
C SER A 129 -0.53 22.40 47.86
N LEU A 130 -0.79 23.70 47.75
CA LEU A 130 -2.04 24.32 48.20
C LEU A 130 -3.25 23.90 47.36
N GLU A 131 -3.15 23.94 46.03
CA GLU A 131 -4.24 23.51 45.16
C GLU A 131 -4.59 22.04 45.42
N MET A 132 -3.56 21.21 45.70
CA MET A 132 -3.72 19.82 46.12
C MET A 132 -4.42 19.67 47.47
N GLU A 133 -4.04 20.44 48.48
CA GLU A 133 -4.70 20.45 49.80
C GLU A 133 -6.18 20.87 49.68
N MET A 134 -6.48 21.80 48.79
CA MET A 134 -7.84 22.34 48.58
C MET A 134 -8.70 21.48 47.65
N GLY A 135 -8.15 20.44 47.01
CA GLY A 135 -8.86 19.58 46.07
C GLY A 135 -9.11 20.20 44.69
N ASN A 136 -8.42 21.30 44.36
CA ASN A 136 -8.53 22.01 43.08
C ASN A 136 -7.64 21.33 42.02
N PHE A 137 -8.02 20.11 41.63
CA PHE A 137 -7.20 19.25 40.77
C PHE A 137 -7.01 19.81 39.36
N LEU A 138 -7.95 20.59 38.83
CA LEU A 138 -7.81 21.21 37.50
C LEU A 138 -6.72 22.28 37.48
N GLU A 139 -6.65 23.11 38.51
CA GLU A 139 -5.60 24.10 38.66
C GLU A 139 -4.24 23.46 38.95
N ALA A 140 -4.22 22.38 39.75
CA ALA A 140 -3.02 21.56 39.92
C ALA A 140 -2.54 20.94 38.59
N ALA A 141 -3.44 20.47 37.73
CA ALA A 141 -3.12 20.01 36.38
C ALA A 141 -2.58 21.14 35.51
N GLY A 142 -3.17 22.34 35.60
CA GLY A 142 -2.67 23.55 34.96
C GLY A 142 -1.24 23.88 35.36
N ILE A 143 -0.89 23.74 36.64
CA ILE A 143 0.47 23.94 37.16
C ILE A 143 1.43 22.82 36.71
N ALA A 144 0.98 21.57 36.64
CA ALA A 144 1.79 20.47 36.10
C ALA A 144 2.10 20.69 34.60
N LYS A 145 1.09 21.12 33.83
CA LYS A 145 1.24 21.59 32.45
C LYS A 145 2.24 22.74 32.41
N HIS A 146 2.08 23.77 33.26
CA HIS A 146 3.12 24.73 33.74
C HIS A 146 4.55 24.24 33.54
N ASN A 147 4.85 23.28 34.39
CA ASN A 147 6.18 22.77 34.66
C ASN A 147 6.67 21.77 33.62
N GLY A 148 5.83 21.39 32.65
CA GLY A 148 6.15 20.40 31.63
C GLY A 148 6.13 18.95 32.13
N ASP A 149 5.58 18.69 33.32
CA ASP A 149 5.45 17.34 33.87
C ASP A 149 4.14 16.69 33.38
N VAL A 150 4.25 15.95 32.29
CA VAL A 150 3.10 15.35 31.60
C VAL A 150 2.45 14.25 32.44
N LEU A 151 3.22 13.43 33.16
CA LEU A 151 2.68 12.35 33.98
C LEU A 151 1.94 12.91 35.20
N LEU A 152 2.50 13.95 35.83
CA LEU A 152 1.80 14.66 36.91
C LEU A 152 0.51 15.31 36.42
N GLU A 153 0.50 15.89 35.21
CA GLU A 153 -0.71 16.45 34.59
C GLU A 153 -1.79 15.37 34.40
N VAL A 154 -1.41 14.18 33.91
CA VAL A 154 -2.32 13.03 33.78
C VAL A 154 -2.91 12.63 35.13
N ASP A 155 -2.06 12.52 36.17
CA ASP A 155 -2.50 12.16 37.53
C ASP A 155 -3.54 13.15 38.08
N MET A 156 -3.36 14.44 37.80
CA MET A 156 -4.28 15.49 38.25
C MET A 156 -5.59 15.49 37.46
N LEU A 157 -5.53 15.30 36.14
CA LEU A 157 -6.73 15.19 35.30
C LEU A 157 -7.57 13.96 35.66
N GLU A 158 -6.93 12.84 35.98
CA GLU A 158 -7.63 11.64 36.46
C GLU A 158 -8.36 11.92 37.78
N LYS A 159 -7.71 12.61 38.74
CA LYS A 159 -8.34 13.00 40.01
C LYS A 159 -9.47 14.02 39.82
N ALA A 160 -9.37 14.89 38.82
CA ALA A 160 -10.42 15.83 38.44
C ALA A 160 -11.62 15.16 37.73
N GLY A 161 -11.54 13.87 37.42
CA GLY A 161 -12.58 13.14 36.69
C GLY A 161 -12.57 13.38 35.17
N LEU A 162 -11.56 14.07 34.62
CA LEU A 162 -11.39 14.28 33.18
C LEU A 162 -10.65 13.10 32.53
N PHE A 163 -11.27 11.92 32.58
CA PHE A 163 -10.65 10.67 32.13
C PHE A 163 -10.29 10.65 30.64
N GLU A 164 -11.07 11.30 29.77
CA GLU A 164 -10.79 11.35 28.33
C GLU A 164 -9.49 12.13 28.04
N ASP A 165 -9.36 13.32 28.62
CA ASP A 165 -8.17 14.17 28.47
C ASP A 165 -6.93 13.53 29.09
N ALA A 166 -7.08 12.94 30.28
CA ALA A 166 -6.00 12.19 30.95
C ALA A 166 -5.52 11.02 30.08
N THR A 167 -6.44 10.25 29.48
CA THR A 167 -6.11 9.10 28.62
C THR A 167 -5.39 9.55 27.35
N ARG A 168 -5.92 10.57 26.65
CA ARG A 168 -5.28 11.09 25.42
C ARG A 168 -3.88 11.63 25.69
N LEU A 169 -3.69 12.32 26.81
CA LEU A 169 -2.39 12.85 27.20
C LEU A 169 -1.41 11.74 27.58
N LEU A 170 -1.86 10.71 28.30
CA LEU A 170 -1.04 9.55 28.64
C LEU A 170 -0.60 8.78 27.39
N LEU A 171 -1.50 8.53 26.44
CA LEU A 171 -1.16 7.90 25.16
C LEU A 171 -0.16 8.73 24.37
N LEU A 172 -0.35 10.06 24.29
CA LEU A 172 0.60 10.96 23.65
C LEU A 172 1.99 10.86 24.26
N HIS A 173 2.09 10.82 25.59
CA HIS A 173 3.35 10.61 26.29
C HIS A 173 4.00 9.27 25.93
N ILE A 174 3.23 8.17 25.94
CA ILE A 174 3.71 6.83 25.55
C ILE A 174 4.20 6.80 24.11
N ILE A 175 3.50 7.46 23.18
CA ILE A 175 3.88 7.59 21.78
C ILE A 175 5.23 8.30 21.68
N VAL A 176 5.37 9.46 22.34
CA VAL A 176 6.60 10.25 22.30
C VAL A 176 7.79 9.48 22.85
N ASP A 177 7.62 8.79 23.97
CA ASP A 177 8.70 7.99 24.57
C ASP A 177 9.03 6.75 23.74
N SER A 178 8.03 6.14 23.11
CA SER A 178 8.23 5.01 22.19
C SER A 178 9.02 5.42 20.95
N PHE A 179 8.67 6.55 20.31
CA PHE A 179 9.28 6.93 19.03
C PHE A 179 10.53 7.79 19.18
N TRP A 180 10.62 8.66 20.18
CA TRP A 180 11.61 9.74 20.24
C TRP A 180 12.54 9.73 21.47
N SER A 181 12.44 8.75 22.36
CA SER A 181 13.37 8.64 23.50
C SER A 181 14.82 8.39 23.05
N SER A 182 15.80 8.85 23.84
CA SER A 182 17.24 8.51 23.81
C SER A 182 17.86 8.22 22.43
N ASN A 183 18.18 9.24 21.63
CA ASN A 183 18.82 9.10 20.30
C ASN A 183 18.04 8.25 19.28
N SER A 184 16.74 8.05 19.46
CA SER A 184 15.89 7.38 18.46
C SER A 184 15.80 8.20 17.17
N ARG A 185 15.62 7.52 16.05
CA ARG A 185 15.35 8.12 14.74
C ARG A 185 13.85 8.21 14.41
N GLY A 186 12.98 7.87 15.35
CA GLY A 186 11.52 7.84 15.14
C GLY A 186 10.97 6.48 14.73
N TRP A 187 11.82 5.48 14.45
CA TRP A 187 11.41 4.10 14.19
C TRP A 187 12.61 3.16 14.38
N PRO A 188 12.43 1.90 14.86
CA PRO A 188 11.19 1.29 15.37
C PRO A 188 10.77 1.82 16.75
N PRO A 189 9.50 1.60 17.19
CA PRO A 189 9.07 1.92 18.55
C PRO A 189 9.95 1.21 19.58
N LYS A 190 10.44 1.97 20.56
CA LYS A 190 11.29 1.46 21.63
C LYS A 190 10.47 0.78 22.73
N ARG A 191 11.09 -0.24 23.31
CA ARG A 191 10.58 -0.96 24.47
C ARG A 191 11.11 -0.37 25.75
N TYR A 192 10.28 -0.27 26.78
CA TYR A 192 10.69 0.16 28.12
C TYR A 192 9.78 -0.44 29.19
N ALA A 193 10.32 -0.63 30.40
CA ALA A 193 9.72 -1.48 31.43
C ALA A 193 8.32 -1.03 31.89
N GLU A 194 8.10 0.29 31.96
CA GLU A 194 6.86 0.87 32.49
C GLU A 194 5.74 0.96 31.43
N LYS A 195 6.06 0.76 30.15
CA LYS A 195 5.14 1.00 29.03
C LYS A 195 3.83 0.23 29.14
N GLU A 196 3.90 -1.07 29.41
CA GLU A 196 2.70 -1.92 29.52
C GLU A 196 1.82 -1.53 30.71
N GLN A 197 2.42 -1.03 31.80
CA GLN A 197 1.68 -0.52 32.96
C GLN A 197 0.96 0.80 32.63
N LEU A 198 1.62 1.68 31.87
CA LEU A 198 0.99 2.93 31.41
C LEU A 198 -0.12 2.64 30.39
N LEU A 199 0.06 1.65 29.50
CA LEU A 199 -0.96 1.21 28.55
C LEU A 199 -2.17 0.59 29.26
N SER A 200 -1.97 -0.24 30.28
CA SER A 200 -3.09 -0.79 31.07
C SER A 200 -3.85 0.31 31.81
N ARG A 201 -3.13 1.27 32.40
CA ARG A 201 -3.74 2.45 33.04
C ARG A 201 -4.56 3.28 32.05
N ALA A 202 -4.09 3.48 30.82
CA ALA A 202 -4.84 4.17 29.79
C ALA A 202 -6.16 3.44 29.45
N LYS A 203 -6.14 2.11 29.36
CA LYS A 203 -7.36 1.29 29.15
C LYS A 203 -8.34 1.44 30.31
N GLU A 204 -7.89 1.35 31.56
CA GLU A 204 -8.73 1.50 32.75
C GLU A 204 -9.40 2.88 32.85
N MET A 205 -8.67 3.96 32.48
CA MET A 205 -9.26 5.30 32.42
C MET A 205 -10.28 5.42 31.29
N ALA A 206 -10.02 4.82 30.12
CA ALA A 206 -10.93 4.86 28.98
C ALA A 206 -12.27 4.15 29.24
N GLU A 207 -12.27 3.05 30.02
CA GLU A 207 -13.50 2.34 30.43
C GLU A 207 -14.50 3.25 31.16
N LYS A 208 -13.98 4.26 31.89
CA LYS A 208 -14.79 5.22 32.64
C LYS A 208 -15.45 6.30 31.76
N VAL A 209 -15.07 6.41 30.47
CA VAL A 209 -15.56 7.43 29.54
C VAL A 209 -16.73 6.89 28.70
N SER A 210 -16.47 5.90 27.84
CA SER A 210 -17.47 5.27 26.98
C SER A 210 -16.92 3.99 26.35
N GLU A 211 -17.79 3.08 25.91
CA GLU A 211 -17.40 1.86 25.21
C GLU A 211 -16.68 2.16 23.88
N CYS A 212 -17.16 3.13 23.09
CA CYS A 212 -16.52 3.52 21.84
C CYS A 212 -15.09 4.05 22.07
N PHE A 213 -14.91 4.90 23.08
CA PHE A 213 -13.58 5.44 23.43
C PHE A 213 -12.65 4.35 23.98
N TYR A 214 -13.18 3.43 24.79
CA TYR A 214 -12.44 2.27 25.26
C TYR A 214 -11.93 1.40 24.10
N CYS A 215 -12.79 1.07 23.13
CA CYS A 215 -12.39 0.32 21.94
C CYS A 215 -11.29 1.05 21.15
N PHE A 216 -11.44 2.35 20.94
CA PHE A 216 -10.44 3.19 20.28
C PHE A 216 -9.07 3.12 20.98
N VAL A 217 -9.06 3.29 22.32
CA VAL A 217 -7.85 3.24 23.14
C VAL A 217 -7.25 1.85 23.19
N CYS A 218 -8.07 0.79 23.20
CA CYS A 218 -7.59 -0.59 23.18
C CYS A 218 -6.81 -0.88 21.90
N VAL A 219 -7.34 -0.50 20.74
CA VAL A 219 -6.66 -0.71 19.46
C VAL A 219 -5.36 0.09 19.38
N GLU A 220 -5.33 1.32 19.89
CA GLU A 220 -4.11 2.15 19.95
C GLU A 220 -3.05 1.56 20.90
N ALA A 221 -3.47 1.14 22.08
CA ALA A 221 -2.62 0.50 23.05
C ALA A 221 -2.05 -0.84 22.53
N ASP A 222 -2.89 -1.64 21.87
CA ASP A 222 -2.47 -2.89 21.26
C ASP A 222 -1.48 -2.63 20.13
N ALA A 223 -1.64 -1.58 19.32
CA ALA A 223 -0.67 -1.19 18.30
C ALA A 223 0.67 -0.76 18.90
N LEU A 224 0.66 -0.07 20.04
CA LEU A 224 1.86 0.42 20.73
C LEU A 224 2.55 -0.63 21.63
N SER A 225 1.86 -1.68 22.06
CA SER A 225 2.39 -2.70 22.97
C SER A 225 3.71 -3.33 22.48
N ASP A 226 4.59 -3.64 23.43
CA ASP A 226 5.90 -4.27 23.25
C ASP A 226 5.83 -5.79 23.06
N VAL A 227 4.64 -6.38 23.20
CA VAL A 227 4.41 -7.81 22.94
C VAL A 227 4.79 -8.15 21.50
N ASN A 228 5.47 -9.28 21.31
CA ASN A 228 5.81 -9.77 19.98
C ASN A 228 4.53 -10.12 19.22
N LYS A 229 4.24 -9.36 18.16
CA LYS A 229 3.05 -9.54 17.34
C LYS A 229 3.34 -10.46 16.16
N THR A 230 2.43 -11.40 15.94
CA THR A 230 2.42 -12.26 14.76
C THR A 230 1.79 -11.53 13.57
N LEU A 231 2.05 -11.98 12.35
CA LEU A 231 1.46 -11.38 11.13
C LEU A 231 -0.08 -11.32 11.17
N PRO A 232 -0.80 -12.38 11.60
CA PRO A 232 -2.26 -12.32 11.76
C PRO A 232 -2.71 -11.29 12.79
N SER A 233 -2.02 -11.19 13.93
CA SER A 233 -2.36 -10.19 14.95
C SER A 233 -2.16 -8.76 14.44
N LEU A 234 -1.09 -8.49 13.69
CA LEU A 234 -0.85 -7.18 13.09
C LEU A 234 -1.91 -6.84 12.03
N ASN A 235 -2.31 -7.83 11.21
CA ASN A 235 -3.38 -7.64 10.24
C ASN A 235 -4.72 -7.34 10.93
N CYS A 236 -5.01 -8.03 12.04
CA CYS A 236 -6.17 -7.73 12.88
C CYS A 236 -6.13 -6.29 13.40
N THR A 237 -5.01 -5.86 13.99
CA THR A 237 -4.82 -4.47 14.45
C THR A 237 -5.01 -3.45 13.32
N LEU A 238 -4.53 -3.76 12.10
CA LEU A 238 -4.72 -2.90 10.94
C LEU A 238 -6.21 -2.77 10.55
N VAL A 239 -6.93 -3.90 10.52
CA VAL A 239 -8.37 -3.94 10.20
C VAL A 239 -9.20 -3.22 11.25
N GLU A 240 -8.92 -3.45 12.54
CA GLU A 240 -9.61 -2.75 13.64
C GLU A 240 -9.28 -1.25 13.67
N GLY A 241 -8.04 -0.87 13.33
CA GLY A 241 -7.65 0.52 13.15
C GLY A 241 -8.49 1.25 12.11
N ARG A 242 -8.73 0.60 10.95
CA ARG A 242 -9.61 1.14 9.90
C ARG A 242 -11.05 1.29 10.36
N LYS A 243 -11.60 0.30 11.06
CA LYS A 243 -12.97 0.36 11.61
C LYS A 243 -13.14 1.52 12.59
N CYS A 244 -12.10 1.80 13.38
CA CYS A 244 -12.07 2.90 14.35
C CYS A 244 -11.62 4.24 13.74
N ALA A 245 -11.30 4.29 12.44
CA ALA A 245 -10.72 5.44 11.76
C ALA A 245 -9.48 6.03 12.48
N ASN A 246 -8.65 5.17 13.08
CA ASN A 246 -7.44 5.57 13.80
C ASN A 246 -6.22 5.49 12.89
N LEU A 247 -5.88 6.61 12.25
CA LEU A 247 -4.75 6.69 11.31
C LEU A 247 -3.40 6.37 11.94
N LEU A 248 -3.19 6.67 13.23
CA LEU A 248 -1.94 6.34 13.91
C LEU A 248 -1.76 4.82 13.96
N VAL A 249 -2.82 4.10 14.35
CA VAL A 249 -2.84 2.64 14.36
C VAL A 249 -2.58 2.10 12.96
N GLU A 250 -3.26 2.62 11.94
CA GLU A 250 -3.09 2.16 10.56
C GLU A 250 -1.63 2.34 10.09
N VAL A 251 -1.01 3.48 10.37
CA VAL A 251 0.41 3.75 10.04
C VAL A 251 1.34 2.79 10.78
N VAL A 252 1.17 2.63 12.10
CA VAL A 252 2.01 1.77 12.94
C VAL A 252 1.86 0.30 12.56
N ALA A 253 0.64 -0.20 12.43
CA ALA A 253 0.37 -1.59 12.08
C ALA A 253 0.89 -1.92 10.67
N SER A 254 0.63 -1.07 9.68
CA SER A 254 1.16 -1.26 8.32
C SER A 254 2.69 -1.25 8.31
N ARG A 255 3.33 -0.33 9.06
CA ARG A 255 4.79 -0.25 9.14
C ARG A 255 5.41 -1.47 9.83
N LEU A 256 4.76 -2.00 10.87
CA LEU A 256 5.18 -3.24 11.53
C LEU A 256 5.06 -4.45 10.58
N ILE A 257 3.97 -4.55 9.82
CA ILE A 257 3.80 -5.62 8.81
C ILE A 257 4.90 -5.50 7.73
N LEU A 258 5.22 -4.28 7.29
CA LEU A 258 6.35 -4.05 6.38
C LEU A 258 7.67 -4.53 6.99
N ASP A 259 7.93 -4.26 8.27
CA ASP A 259 9.15 -4.72 8.93
C ASP A 259 9.22 -6.26 9.01
N VAL A 260 8.10 -6.95 9.28
CA VAL A 260 8.04 -8.43 9.22
C VAL A 260 8.42 -8.91 7.82
N HIS A 261 7.86 -8.30 6.77
CA HIS A 261 8.22 -8.60 5.39
C HIS A 261 9.72 -8.37 5.11
N LEU A 262 10.26 -7.21 5.52
CA LEU A 262 11.65 -6.83 5.27
C LEU A 262 12.65 -7.72 6.03
N GLN A 263 12.31 -8.17 7.24
CA GLN A 263 13.16 -9.05 8.06
C GLN A 263 13.10 -10.52 7.65
N SER A 264 11.98 -10.95 7.03
CA SER A 264 11.84 -12.33 6.56
C SER A 264 12.86 -12.69 5.47
N ARG A 265 13.13 -13.98 5.26
CA ARG A 265 13.96 -14.44 4.14
C ARG A 265 13.15 -14.50 2.85
N ALA A 266 13.78 -14.31 1.69
CA ALA A 266 13.09 -14.42 0.39
C ALA A 266 12.48 -15.82 0.16
N SER A 267 13.08 -16.87 0.74
CA SER A 267 12.55 -18.25 0.71
C SER A 267 11.26 -18.45 1.51
N GLY A 268 10.91 -17.51 2.40
CA GLY A 268 9.66 -17.55 3.18
C GLY A 268 8.46 -16.94 2.44
N TYR A 269 8.65 -16.48 1.20
CA TYR A 269 7.59 -15.96 0.35
C TYR A 269 6.96 -17.09 -0.47
N ASN A 270 5.63 -17.08 -0.56
CA ASN A 270 4.86 -17.96 -1.40
C ASN A 270 4.86 -17.42 -2.84
N ILE A 271 5.86 -17.83 -3.63
CA ILE A 271 6.02 -17.40 -5.03
C ILE A 271 5.25 -18.33 -5.99
N GLU A 272 4.93 -19.55 -5.54
CA GLU A 272 4.24 -20.58 -6.32
C GLU A 272 2.71 -20.43 -6.32
N LEU A 273 2.16 -19.46 -5.58
CA LEU A 273 0.76 -19.10 -5.71
C LEU A 273 0.55 -18.52 -7.11
N GLY A 274 -0.38 -19.12 -7.86
CA GLY A 274 -0.75 -18.70 -9.20
C GLY A 274 -1.38 -17.29 -9.23
N PRO A 275 -2.08 -16.92 -10.32
CA PRO A 275 -2.81 -15.66 -10.40
C PRO A 275 -4.02 -15.67 -9.44
N GLY A 276 -3.76 -15.58 -8.13
CA GLY A 276 -4.79 -15.36 -7.11
C GLY A 276 -5.42 -13.98 -7.29
N SER A 277 -6.65 -13.81 -6.80
CA SER A 277 -7.36 -12.55 -6.96
C SER A 277 -6.57 -11.39 -6.33
N GLU A 278 -6.55 -10.26 -7.04
CA GLU A 278 -5.79 -9.06 -6.71
C GLU A 278 -6.46 -8.22 -5.62
N ASP A 279 -7.58 -8.72 -5.09
CA ASP A 279 -8.45 -7.98 -4.19
C ASP A 279 -7.78 -7.76 -2.83
N GLU A 280 -8.06 -6.61 -2.21
CA GLU A 280 -7.56 -6.31 -0.86
C GLU A 280 -7.94 -7.40 0.15
N ASN A 281 -9.12 -8.00 -0.01
CA ASN A 281 -9.60 -9.09 0.83
C ASN A 281 -8.72 -10.36 0.70
N SER A 282 -8.23 -10.66 -0.50
CA SER A 282 -7.33 -11.79 -0.75
C SER A 282 -5.99 -11.60 -0.03
N CYS A 283 -5.39 -10.41 -0.18
CA CYS A 283 -4.15 -10.08 0.52
C CYS A 283 -4.32 -10.09 2.05
N SER A 284 -5.43 -9.54 2.56
CA SER A 284 -5.75 -9.57 3.99
C SER A 284 -5.91 -11.00 4.52
N ASN A 285 -6.60 -11.87 3.78
CA ASN A 285 -6.77 -13.28 4.14
C ASN A 285 -5.44 -14.05 4.16
N MET A 286 -4.52 -13.75 3.23
CA MET A 286 -3.18 -14.33 3.24
C MET A 286 -2.38 -13.91 4.48
N LEU A 287 -2.41 -12.62 4.83
CA LEU A 287 -1.74 -12.11 6.04
C LEU A 287 -2.34 -12.73 7.32
N ALA A 288 -3.66 -12.88 7.37
CA ALA A 288 -4.37 -13.56 8.47
C ALA A 288 -3.99 -15.05 8.57
N SER A 289 -3.62 -15.67 7.46
CA SER A 289 -3.13 -17.07 7.40
C SER A 289 -1.61 -17.19 7.61
N ASN A 290 -0.94 -16.11 8.02
CA ASN A 290 0.52 -16.04 8.19
C ASN A 290 1.30 -16.36 6.90
N GLN A 291 0.72 -16.05 5.75
CA GLN A 291 1.35 -16.22 4.44
C GLN A 291 1.85 -14.87 3.91
N MET A 292 3.03 -14.89 3.28
CA MET A 292 3.64 -13.71 2.68
C MET A 292 3.84 -13.93 1.18
N SER A 293 3.50 -12.94 0.38
CA SER A 293 3.81 -12.91 -1.06
C SER A 293 4.31 -11.52 -1.48
N PRO A 294 4.89 -11.38 -2.67
CA PRO A 294 5.24 -10.05 -3.19
C PRO A 294 4.03 -9.11 -3.25
N GLN A 295 2.85 -9.66 -3.50
CA GLN A 295 1.57 -8.94 -3.55
C GLN A 295 1.15 -8.43 -2.17
N THR A 296 1.26 -9.23 -1.10
CA THR A 296 0.92 -8.74 0.25
C THR A 296 1.88 -7.63 0.70
N LEU A 297 3.17 -7.73 0.35
CA LEU A 297 4.14 -6.65 0.61
C LEU A 297 3.74 -5.36 -0.13
N PHE A 298 3.36 -5.47 -1.40
CA PHE A 298 2.92 -4.33 -2.20
C PHE A 298 1.62 -3.71 -1.67
N TYR A 299 0.67 -4.54 -1.27
CA TYR A 299 -0.60 -4.12 -0.65
C TYR A 299 -0.36 -3.25 0.58
N VAL A 300 0.41 -3.76 1.54
CA VAL A 300 0.70 -3.05 2.80
C VAL A 300 1.54 -1.79 2.54
N TRP A 301 2.50 -1.86 1.61
CA TRP A 301 3.27 -0.69 1.18
C TRP A 301 2.39 0.41 0.63
N ASN A 302 1.47 0.08 -0.29
CA ASN A 302 0.56 1.07 -0.89
C ASN A 302 -0.38 1.68 0.13
N HIS A 303 -0.89 0.89 1.08
CA HIS A 303 -1.73 1.41 2.14
C HIS A 303 -0.97 2.38 3.04
N TRP A 304 0.21 1.99 3.54
CA TRP A 304 1.08 2.86 4.34
C TRP A 304 1.45 4.14 3.57
N LYS A 305 1.93 3.98 2.32
CA LYS A 305 2.27 5.08 1.40
C LYS A 305 1.13 6.05 1.21
N SER A 306 -0.11 5.57 1.02
CA SER A 306 -1.29 6.40 0.81
C SER A 306 -1.55 7.35 1.97
N ILE A 307 -1.44 6.86 3.22
CA ILE A 307 -1.61 7.68 4.42
C ILE A 307 -0.52 8.75 4.49
N ILE A 308 0.75 8.38 4.25
CA ILE A 308 1.87 9.33 4.28
C ILE A 308 1.74 10.40 3.19
N ILE A 309 1.30 10.05 1.98
CA ILE A 309 1.06 11.04 0.91
C ILE A 309 -0.04 12.03 1.32
N LYS A 310 -1.14 11.54 1.91
CA LYS A 310 -2.23 12.39 2.39
C LYS A 310 -1.74 13.36 3.47
N VAL A 311 -0.95 12.88 4.44
CA VAL A 311 -0.28 13.71 5.44
C VAL A 311 0.63 14.76 4.78
N LEU A 312 1.47 14.36 3.83
CA LEU A 312 2.36 15.28 3.12
C LEU A 312 1.60 16.34 2.32
N SER A 313 0.45 15.99 1.72
CA SER A 313 -0.40 16.95 1.03
C SER A 313 -1.00 17.97 2.00
N HIS A 314 -1.50 17.51 3.15
CA HIS A 314 -2.02 18.38 4.21
C HIS A 314 -0.96 19.36 4.72
N LEU A 315 0.26 18.88 5.00
CA LEU A 315 1.37 19.72 5.45
C LEU A 315 1.86 20.77 4.42
N ARG A 316 1.51 20.62 3.12
CA ARG A 316 1.87 21.58 2.06
C ARG A 316 0.85 22.71 1.90
N HIS A 317 -0.38 22.52 2.35
CA HIS A 317 -1.47 23.49 2.19
C HIS A 317 -1.64 24.29 3.47
N THR A 318 -0.94 25.42 3.59
CA THR A 318 -1.05 26.36 4.72
C THR A 318 -2.17 27.40 4.55
N ASP A 319 -2.82 27.47 3.39
CA ASP A 319 -3.80 28.51 3.07
C ASP A 319 -5.25 28.01 3.20
N GLY A 320 -5.86 28.30 4.35
CA GLY A 320 -7.24 28.83 4.47
C GLY A 320 -8.41 28.12 3.78
N LEU A 321 -8.36 26.81 3.51
CA LEU A 321 -9.58 26.05 3.19
C LEU A 321 -10.27 25.62 4.48
N GLU A 322 -11.60 25.75 4.54
CA GLU A 322 -12.43 25.21 5.62
C GLU A 322 -11.95 23.80 5.98
N LEU A 323 -11.58 23.60 7.24
CA LEU A 323 -11.07 22.33 7.76
C LEU A 323 -12.13 21.25 7.53
N ASN A 324 -11.99 20.51 6.43
CA ASN A 324 -12.72 19.26 6.22
C ASN A 324 -12.31 18.28 7.33
N ASP A 325 -13.22 17.39 7.76
CA ASP A 325 -12.97 16.41 8.83
C ASP A 325 -11.67 15.61 8.61
N TYR A 326 -11.32 15.35 7.34
CA TYR A 326 -10.07 14.69 6.96
C TYR A 326 -8.81 15.49 7.32
N ALA A 327 -8.81 16.81 7.19
CA ALA A 327 -7.66 17.66 7.52
C ALA A 327 -7.37 17.63 9.03
N VAL A 328 -8.43 17.60 9.85
CA VAL A 328 -8.31 17.45 11.30
C VAL A 328 -7.65 16.12 11.67
N MET A 329 -8.02 15.03 10.99
CA MET A 329 -7.43 13.70 11.22
C MET A 329 -5.93 13.65 10.88
N TYR A 330 -5.49 14.27 9.77
CA TYR A 330 -4.07 14.28 9.42
C TYR A 330 -3.25 15.19 10.35
N GLU A 331 -3.83 16.31 10.80
CA GLU A 331 -3.19 17.16 11.80
C GLU A 331 -3.05 16.44 13.15
N ASP A 332 -4.09 15.71 13.58
CA ASP A 332 -4.05 14.88 14.80
C ASP A 332 -2.98 13.79 14.72
N LEU A 333 -2.89 13.08 13.58
CA LEU A 333 -1.82 12.10 13.34
C LEU A 333 -0.44 12.74 13.45
N CYS A 334 -0.21 13.89 12.80
CA CYS A 334 1.05 14.61 12.89
C CYS A 334 1.36 15.03 14.33
N ALA A 335 0.38 15.61 15.02
CA ALA A 335 0.54 16.07 16.38
C ALA A 335 0.91 14.92 17.32
N LYS A 336 0.19 13.79 17.23
CA LYS A 336 0.49 12.58 18.00
C LYS A 336 1.87 12.02 17.67
N TYR A 337 2.15 11.78 16.39
CA TYR A 337 3.39 11.13 15.97
C TYR A 337 4.63 11.93 16.36
N PHE A 338 4.59 13.26 16.26
CA PHE A 338 5.74 14.13 16.57
C PHE A 338 5.77 14.66 18.01
N GLY A 339 4.73 14.39 18.82
CA GLY A 339 4.66 14.87 20.20
C GLY A 339 4.38 16.36 20.32
N LEU A 340 3.42 16.86 19.53
CA LEU A 340 3.02 18.27 19.51
C LEU A 340 1.70 18.44 20.25
N ARG A 341 1.63 19.47 21.11
CA ARG A 341 0.38 19.92 21.74
C ARG A 341 0.06 21.32 21.27
N LYS A 342 -1.18 21.58 20.85
CA LYS A 342 -1.62 22.95 20.54
C LYS A 342 -1.56 23.78 21.83
N ASP A 343 -0.86 24.90 21.77
CA ASP A 343 -1.05 25.94 22.77
C ASP A 343 -2.32 26.73 22.43
N GLY A 344 -2.98 27.37 23.39
CA GLY A 344 -4.25 28.08 23.13
C GLY A 344 -4.17 29.20 22.07
N GLU A 345 -2.97 29.51 21.60
CA GLU A 345 -2.70 30.43 20.49
C GLU A 345 -2.61 29.71 19.14
N VAL A 346 -3.23 30.32 18.12
CA VAL A 346 -3.54 29.72 16.82
C VAL A 346 -2.31 29.21 16.03
N ASP A 347 -1.10 29.72 16.29
CA ASP A 347 0.09 29.47 15.46
C ASP A 347 1.28 28.78 16.17
N ARG A 348 1.10 28.25 17.38
CA ARG A 348 2.21 27.67 18.18
C ARG A 348 1.91 26.27 18.74
N TYR A 349 2.92 25.41 18.66
CA TYR A 349 2.90 24.07 19.24
C TYR A 349 3.90 23.95 20.40
N VAL A 350 3.49 23.31 21.49
CA VAL A 350 4.39 22.82 22.54
C VAL A 350 4.99 21.49 22.09
N VAL A 351 6.32 21.41 22.08
CA VAL A 351 7.07 20.22 21.69
C VAL A 351 7.42 19.42 22.95
N LEU A 352 6.90 18.19 23.05
CA LEU A 352 7.10 17.34 24.24
C LEU A 352 8.52 16.78 24.36
N ASN A 353 9.24 16.61 23.25
CA ASN A 353 10.61 16.12 23.26
C ASN A 353 11.51 16.92 22.31
N VAL A 354 12.27 17.84 22.88
CA VAL A 354 13.21 18.74 22.19
C VAL A 354 14.38 17.99 21.55
N ASN A 355 14.71 16.81 22.06
CA ASN A 355 15.83 16.01 21.57
C ASN A 355 15.45 15.11 20.39
N ALA A 356 14.17 15.11 19.97
CA ALA A 356 13.69 14.30 18.87
C ALA A 356 14.46 14.56 17.56
N SER A 357 14.72 13.51 16.79
CA SER A 357 15.55 13.62 15.58
C SER A 357 14.83 14.25 14.39
N TRP A 358 13.49 14.33 14.42
CA TRP A 358 12.71 14.99 13.37
C TRP A 358 12.88 16.52 13.38
N LEU A 359 13.27 17.09 14.52
CA LEU A 359 13.63 18.50 14.63
C LEU A 359 14.97 18.75 13.94
N SER A 360 14.90 19.39 12.77
CA SER A 360 16.09 19.85 12.03
C SER A 360 16.90 20.86 12.86
N ILE A 361 18.16 21.10 12.48
CA ILE A 361 19.00 22.12 13.13
C ILE A 361 18.31 23.50 13.10
N ALA A 362 17.68 23.84 11.98
CA ALA A 362 16.91 25.09 11.84
C ALA A 362 15.68 25.12 12.76
N GLY A 363 14.98 23.99 12.89
CA GLY A 363 13.85 23.83 13.81
C GLY A 363 14.28 24.00 15.27
N ARG A 364 15.38 23.36 15.69
CA ARG A 364 15.93 23.50 17.05
C ARG A 364 16.34 24.94 17.36
N ASN A 365 16.95 25.64 16.40
CA ASN A 365 17.35 27.02 16.57
C ASN A 365 16.15 28.01 16.64
N SER A 366 14.97 27.58 16.20
CA SER A 366 13.73 28.37 16.22
C SER A 366 12.85 28.07 17.44
N LEU A 367 13.29 27.18 18.33
CA LEU A 367 12.55 26.87 19.56
C LEU A 367 12.60 28.06 20.52
N GLN A 368 11.43 28.44 21.01
CA GLN A 368 11.30 29.41 22.10
C GLN A 368 11.14 28.64 23.41
N GLN A 369 11.95 28.95 24.41
CA GLN A 369 11.90 28.30 25.72
C GLN A 369 11.18 29.20 26.72
N ASP A 370 10.19 28.64 27.42
CA ASP A 370 9.53 29.26 28.58
C ASP A 370 9.57 28.25 29.73
N GLY A 371 10.46 28.48 30.70
CA GLY A 371 10.78 27.50 31.74
C GLY A 371 11.19 26.14 31.15
N ASN A 372 10.41 25.11 31.45
CA ASN A 372 10.61 23.74 30.96
C ASN A 372 9.90 23.44 29.62
N ARG A 373 9.10 24.38 29.10
CA ARG A 373 8.37 24.19 27.84
C ARG A 373 9.18 24.72 26.67
N CYS A 374 9.04 24.07 25.52
CA CYS A 374 9.59 24.55 24.27
C CYS A 374 8.50 24.68 23.22
N PHE A 375 8.44 25.84 22.59
CA PHE A 375 7.46 26.17 21.57
C PHE A 375 8.10 26.23 20.19
N LEU A 376 7.35 25.79 19.19
CA LEU A 376 7.72 25.91 17.79
C LEU A 376 6.52 26.45 17.00
N GLY A 377 6.79 27.37 16.08
CA GLY A 377 5.75 27.90 15.18
C GLY A 377 5.20 26.79 14.28
N ALA A 378 3.90 26.85 13.98
CA ALA A 378 3.21 25.84 13.18
C ALA A 378 3.90 25.59 11.81
N LEU A 379 4.31 26.66 11.12
CA LEU A 379 5.00 26.57 9.84
C LEU A 379 6.34 25.79 9.93
N GLN A 380 7.13 26.05 10.99
CA GLN A 380 8.39 25.34 11.22
C GLN A 380 8.15 23.88 11.63
N CYS A 381 7.09 23.59 12.40
CA CYS A 381 6.66 22.23 12.70
C CYS A 381 6.34 21.47 11.41
N HIS A 382 5.47 22.04 10.56
CA HIS A 382 5.05 21.42 9.31
C HIS A 382 6.23 21.18 8.37
N SER A 383 7.15 22.15 8.25
CA SER A 383 8.37 21.98 7.45
C SER A 383 9.26 20.82 7.94
N CYS A 384 9.49 20.72 9.25
CA CYS A 384 10.30 19.63 9.81
C CYS A 384 9.60 18.26 9.67
N ALA A 385 8.29 18.19 9.93
CA ALA A 385 7.47 17.01 9.74
C ALA A 385 7.48 16.53 8.28
N GLN A 386 7.35 17.45 7.33
CA GLN A 386 7.42 17.16 5.90
C GLN A 386 8.78 16.57 5.52
N CYS A 387 9.88 17.14 6.01
CA CYS A 387 11.22 16.61 5.76
C CYS A 387 11.39 15.20 6.32
N PHE A 388 10.87 14.94 7.52
CA PHE A 388 10.90 13.60 8.12
C PHE A 388 10.13 12.58 7.28
N TRP A 389 8.86 12.86 6.96
CA TRP A 389 8.01 11.92 6.22
C TRP A 389 8.54 11.65 4.81
N MET A 390 9.10 12.65 4.13
CA MET A 390 9.75 12.47 2.83
C MET A 390 10.97 11.53 2.92
N ASN A 391 11.79 11.69 3.96
CA ASN A 391 12.96 10.84 4.20
C ASN A 391 12.54 9.40 4.54
N GLU A 392 11.53 9.23 5.39
CA GLU A 392 11.02 7.91 5.77
C GLU A 392 10.40 7.22 4.55
N LEU A 393 9.53 7.90 3.80
CA LEU A 393 8.94 7.39 2.55
C LEU A 393 10.01 6.88 1.57
N SER A 394 11.07 7.65 1.37
CA SER A 394 12.20 7.27 0.51
C SER A 394 12.97 6.07 1.06
N SER A 395 13.28 6.06 2.35
CA SER A 395 14.06 5.02 3.02
C SER A 395 13.34 3.67 3.02
N VAL A 396 12.05 3.68 3.37
CA VAL A 396 11.22 2.48 3.39
C VAL A 396 10.97 1.98 1.97
N GLY A 397 10.65 2.87 1.03
CA GLY A 397 10.46 2.50 -0.37
C GLY A 397 11.70 1.83 -0.97
N PHE A 398 12.90 2.35 -0.66
CA PHE A 398 14.15 1.72 -1.07
C PHE A 398 14.39 0.35 -0.44
N SER A 399 13.98 0.17 0.82
CA SER A 399 14.06 -1.12 1.51
C SER A 399 13.11 -2.15 0.91
N VAL A 400 11.88 -1.74 0.56
CA VAL A 400 10.90 -2.57 -0.15
C VAL A 400 11.44 -2.97 -1.52
N LEU A 401 12.00 -2.03 -2.30
CA LEU A 401 12.62 -2.32 -3.60
C LEU A 401 13.73 -3.37 -3.49
N LYS A 402 14.64 -3.22 -2.53
CA LYS A 402 15.71 -4.21 -2.27
C LYS A 402 15.17 -5.59 -1.92
N LYS A 403 14.10 -5.63 -1.13
CA LYS A 403 13.46 -6.89 -0.75
C LYS A 403 12.85 -7.58 -1.97
N LEU A 404 12.12 -6.85 -2.81
CA LEU A 404 11.54 -7.36 -4.06
C LEU A 404 12.61 -7.77 -5.06
N GLU A 405 13.70 -7.01 -5.20
CA GLU A 405 14.87 -7.38 -6.00
C GLU A 405 15.42 -8.75 -5.60
N SER A 406 15.57 -9.01 -4.29
CA SER A 406 16.04 -10.32 -3.80
C SER A 406 15.11 -11.48 -4.18
N ILE A 407 13.82 -11.22 -4.35
CA ILE A 407 12.81 -12.22 -4.75
C ILE A 407 12.93 -12.49 -6.26
N VAL A 408 13.06 -11.45 -7.09
CA VAL A 408 13.17 -11.58 -8.55
C VAL A 408 14.47 -12.26 -8.99
N GLN A 409 15.51 -12.25 -8.15
CA GLN A 409 16.76 -12.98 -8.40
C GLN A 409 16.64 -14.49 -8.18
N ILE A 410 15.54 -15.00 -7.62
CA ILE A 410 15.30 -16.44 -7.47
C ILE A 410 15.18 -17.08 -8.86
N SER A 411 15.71 -18.31 -8.99
CA SER A 411 15.63 -19.06 -10.25
C SER A 411 14.17 -19.34 -10.60
N PRO A 412 13.72 -18.99 -11.83
CA PRO A 412 12.34 -19.16 -12.21
C PRO A 412 11.99 -20.66 -12.37
N LYS A 413 10.88 -21.07 -11.77
CA LYS A 413 10.18 -22.32 -12.10
C LYS A 413 8.93 -21.95 -12.89
N PRO A 414 8.38 -22.81 -13.76
CA PRO A 414 7.16 -22.52 -14.51
C PRO A 414 6.00 -22.02 -13.62
N SER A 415 5.81 -22.62 -12.44
CA SER A 415 4.77 -22.23 -11.48
C SER A 415 5.00 -20.86 -10.81
N SER A 416 6.24 -20.36 -10.77
CA SER A 416 6.58 -19.08 -10.13
C SER A 416 6.79 -17.93 -11.12
N SER A 417 6.90 -18.22 -12.42
CA SER A 417 7.20 -17.23 -13.44
C SER A 417 6.20 -16.08 -13.51
N TYR A 418 4.89 -16.36 -13.39
CA TYR A 418 3.85 -15.32 -13.34
C TYR A 418 4.09 -14.34 -12.19
N THR A 419 4.27 -14.87 -10.97
CA THR A 419 4.51 -14.07 -9.77
C THR A 419 5.81 -13.27 -9.86
N LEU A 420 6.85 -13.82 -10.47
CA LEU A 420 8.11 -13.11 -10.71
C LEU A 420 7.95 -11.97 -11.72
N VAL A 421 7.22 -12.17 -12.83
CA VAL A 421 6.91 -11.10 -13.80
C VAL A 421 6.12 -9.98 -13.10
N ARG A 422 5.10 -10.34 -12.32
CA ARG A 422 4.32 -9.35 -11.56
C ARG A 422 5.16 -8.60 -10.53
N THR A 423 6.08 -9.29 -9.86
CA THR A 423 7.01 -8.66 -8.91
C THR A 423 7.88 -7.61 -9.62
N ILE A 424 8.29 -7.84 -10.86
CA ILE A 424 9.03 -6.84 -11.65
C ILE A 424 8.17 -5.60 -11.94
N LEU A 425 6.90 -5.79 -12.30
CA LEU A 425 5.98 -4.67 -12.50
C LEU A 425 5.83 -3.83 -11.23
N ILE A 426 5.67 -4.50 -10.08
CA ILE A 426 5.63 -3.85 -8.76
C ILE A 426 6.92 -3.05 -8.48
N ILE A 427 8.10 -3.63 -8.75
CA ILE A 427 9.37 -2.92 -8.58
C ILE A 427 9.40 -1.66 -9.45
N ASN A 428 8.98 -1.76 -10.71
CA ASN A 428 8.94 -0.62 -11.62
C ASN A 428 7.98 0.47 -11.14
N GLU A 429 6.79 0.12 -10.67
CA GLU A 429 5.81 1.08 -10.13
C GLU A 429 6.34 1.83 -8.90
N ILE A 430 6.94 1.11 -7.95
CA ILE A 430 7.53 1.74 -6.75
C ILE A 430 8.73 2.61 -7.15
N ALA A 431 9.57 2.15 -8.08
CA ALA A 431 10.73 2.92 -8.54
C ALA A 431 10.32 4.22 -9.24
N LYS A 432 9.31 4.18 -10.12
CA LYS A 432 8.75 5.38 -10.77
C LYS A 432 8.17 6.36 -9.75
N PHE A 433 7.40 5.86 -8.78
CA PHE A 433 6.86 6.68 -7.70
C PHE A 433 7.97 7.42 -6.91
N LEU A 434 9.07 6.75 -6.59
CA LEU A 434 10.21 7.35 -5.88
C LEU A 434 11.06 8.29 -6.75
N GLU A 435 10.92 8.21 -8.08
CA GLU A 435 11.57 9.11 -9.04
C GLU A 435 10.79 10.40 -9.26
N GLU A 436 9.47 10.42 -8.96
CA GLU A 436 8.64 11.62 -9.13
C GLU A 436 9.24 12.83 -8.39
N PRO A 437 9.35 14.00 -9.02
CA PRO A 437 10.07 15.16 -8.47
C PRO A 437 9.52 15.60 -7.11
N GLN A 438 8.22 15.39 -6.89
CA GLN A 438 7.52 15.71 -5.65
C GLN A 438 7.90 14.81 -4.46
N PHE A 439 8.45 13.63 -4.71
CA PHE A 439 8.88 12.64 -3.70
C PHE A 439 10.37 12.30 -3.81
N SER A 440 11.05 12.73 -4.88
CA SER A 440 12.45 12.45 -5.16
C SER A 440 13.38 13.19 -4.21
N MET A 441 14.42 12.49 -3.75
CA MET A 441 15.53 13.11 -3.02
C MET A 441 16.64 13.52 -3.99
N PRO A 442 17.41 14.61 -3.73
CA PRO A 442 18.38 15.20 -4.68
C PRO A 442 19.55 14.30 -5.12
N LYS A 443 19.63 13.03 -4.70
CA LYS A 443 20.77 12.10 -4.95
C LYS A 443 20.34 10.64 -5.21
N ASN A 444 19.26 10.39 -5.95
CA ASN A 444 18.78 9.03 -6.22
C ASN A 444 19.46 8.32 -7.41
N THR A 445 20.80 8.29 -7.46
CA THR A 445 21.56 7.49 -8.46
C THR A 445 21.30 5.98 -8.35
N LYS A 446 20.75 5.53 -7.21
CA LYS A 446 20.46 4.11 -6.93
C LYS A 446 19.16 3.60 -7.58
N LEU A 447 18.25 4.46 -8.04
CA LEU A 447 17.01 3.99 -8.68
C LEU A 447 17.27 3.38 -10.07
N ARG A 448 18.29 3.89 -10.78
CA ARG A 448 18.64 3.43 -12.13
C ARG A 448 18.95 1.93 -12.21
N SER A 449 19.54 1.34 -11.16
CA SER A 449 19.82 -0.11 -11.14
C SER A 449 18.54 -0.94 -11.13
N PHE A 450 17.47 -0.46 -10.50
CA PHE A 450 16.17 -1.17 -10.50
C PHE A 450 15.50 -1.12 -11.86
N PHE A 451 15.56 0.01 -12.58
CA PHE A 451 15.02 0.08 -13.94
C PHE A 451 15.74 -0.87 -14.89
N VAL A 452 17.08 -0.91 -14.83
CA VAL A 452 17.90 -1.85 -15.63
C VAL A 452 17.57 -3.31 -15.27
N LEU A 453 17.36 -3.61 -13.98
CA LEU A 453 16.94 -4.94 -13.53
C LEU A 453 15.56 -5.31 -14.08
N CYS A 454 14.59 -4.40 -13.98
CA CYS A 454 13.23 -4.61 -14.44
C CYS A 454 13.20 -4.89 -15.93
N GLU A 455 13.85 -4.04 -16.72
CA GLU A 455 13.96 -4.19 -18.17
C GLU A 455 14.53 -5.57 -18.55
N ARG A 456 15.71 -5.92 -18.01
CA ARG A 456 16.37 -7.19 -18.34
C ARG A 456 15.52 -8.40 -17.94
N ARG A 457 15.01 -8.43 -16.69
CA ARG A 457 14.32 -9.60 -16.15
C ARG A 457 12.89 -9.73 -16.69
N PHE A 458 12.24 -8.64 -17.06
CA PHE A 458 10.90 -8.66 -17.65
C PHE A 458 10.91 -9.46 -18.96
N PHE A 459 11.78 -9.09 -19.91
CA PHE A 459 11.90 -9.81 -21.16
C PHE A 459 12.42 -11.23 -20.97
N GLU A 460 13.34 -11.48 -20.02
CA GLU A 460 13.80 -12.85 -19.75
C GLU A 460 12.66 -13.77 -19.29
N LEU A 461 11.84 -13.32 -18.33
CA LEU A 461 10.78 -14.14 -17.74
C LEU A 461 9.57 -14.30 -18.65
N VAL A 462 9.14 -13.24 -19.34
CA VAL A 462 7.99 -13.33 -20.26
C VAL A 462 8.25 -14.32 -21.38
N PHE A 463 9.46 -14.31 -21.96
CA PHE A 463 9.83 -15.25 -23.01
C PHE A 463 10.14 -16.66 -22.50
N LEU A 464 10.50 -16.80 -21.21
CA LEU A 464 10.59 -18.12 -20.56
C LEU A 464 9.20 -18.77 -20.46
N VAL A 465 8.20 -18.03 -19.98
CA VAL A 465 6.80 -18.51 -19.91
C VAL A 465 6.24 -18.83 -21.30
N TRP A 466 6.61 -18.04 -22.30
CA TRP A 466 6.20 -18.31 -23.67
C TRP A 466 6.71 -19.66 -24.22
N SER A 467 7.82 -20.16 -23.67
CA SER A 467 8.40 -21.44 -24.08
C SER A 467 7.75 -22.65 -23.40
N ASP A 468 7.10 -22.45 -22.24
CA ASP A 468 6.48 -23.53 -21.45
C ASP A 468 4.98 -23.72 -21.71
N GLY A 469 4.35 -22.80 -22.47
CA GLY A 469 2.94 -22.89 -22.86
C GLY A 469 1.95 -22.39 -21.80
N THR A 470 2.43 -21.75 -20.72
CA THR A 470 1.58 -21.18 -19.64
C THR A 470 1.24 -19.69 -19.86
N THR A 471 1.15 -19.27 -21.13
CA THR A 471 0.96 -17.87 -21.59
C THR A 471 -0.31 -17.20 -21.08
N ARG A 472 -1.35 -17.99 -20.79
CA ARG A 472 -2.70 -17.53 -20.41
C ARG A 472 -2.74 -16.58 -19.22
N SER A 473 -1.85 -16.81 -18.24
CA SER A 473 -1.78 -15.99 -17.04
C SER A 473 -1.15 -14.61 -17.30
N LEU A 474 -0.25 -14.50 -18.27
CA LEU A 474 0.52 -13.28 -18.53
C LEU A 474 -0.25 -12.19 -19.27
N LEU A 475 -1.32 -12.53 -20.01
CA LEU A 475 -2.09 -11.54 -20.78
C LEU A 475 -2.65 -10.42 -19.90
N HIS A 476 -3.17 -10.75 -18.72
CA HIS A 476 -3.67 -9.76 -17.77
C HIS A 476 -2.56 -8.80 -17.29
N LEU A 477 -1.32 -9.29 -17.17
CA LEU A 477 -0.19 -8.44 -16.77
C LEU A 477 0.22 -7.46 -17.88
N LEU A 478 0.08 -7.86 -19.14
CA LEU A 478 0.42 -7.01 -20.28
C LEU A 478 -0.52 -5.79 -20.42
N ASP A 479 -1.74 -5.88 -19.88
CA ASP A 479 -2.69 -4.75 -19.82
C ASP A 479 -2.32 -3.68 -18.80
N SER A 480 -1.46 -4.02 -17.84
CA SER A 480 -1.10 -3.08 -16.80
C SER A 480 -0.35 -1.88 -17.42
N PRO A 481 -0.67 -0.64 -17.00
CA PRO A 481 0.07 0.54 -17.42
C PRO A 481 1.58 0.42 -17.12
N ALA A 482 1.94 -0.32 -16.07
CA ALA A 482 3.32 -0.60 -15.71
C ALA A 482 4.07 -1.45 -16.75
N ALA A 483 3.43 -2.49 -17.29
CA ALA A 483 4.02 -3.33 -18.34
C ALA A 483 4.17 -2.55 -19.65
N TYR A 484 3.14 -1.80 -20.05
CA TYR A 484 3.21 -0.95 -21.24
C TYR A 484 4.31 0.12 -21.11
N GLY A 485 4.39 0.77 -19.95
CA GLY A 485 5.46 1.72 -19.63
C GLY A 485 6.85 1.10 -19.70
N LEU A 486 7.05 -0.12 -19.21
CA LEU A 486 8.33 -0.83 -19.33
C LEU A 486 8.73 -1.11 -20.78
N ILE A 487 7.77 -1.52 -21.62
CA ILE A 487 8.02 -1.73 -23.05
C ILE A 487 8.48 -0.41 -23.67
N ALA A 488 7.78 0.69 -23.41
CA ALA A 488 8.15 2.00 -23.92
C ALA A 488 9.55 2.44 -23.47
N ASP A 489 9.86 2.33 -22.18
CA ASP A 489 11.12 2.77 -21.58
C ASP A 489 12.33 1.96 -22.09
N SER A 490 12.12 0.67 -22.33
CA SER A 490 13.15 -0.24 -22.85
C SER A 490 13.63 0.06 -24.27
N LEU A 491 12.85 0.80 -25.08
CA LEU A 491 13.23 1.15 -26.45
C LEU A 491 14.54 1.93 -26.50
N SER A 492 14.72 2.87 -25.58
CA SER A 492 15.90 3.76 -25.56
C SER A 492 17.20 3.06 -25.13
N ALA A 493 17.08 1.97 -24.38
CA ALA A 493 18.23 1.23 -23.83
C ALA A 493 18.77 0.16 -24.79
N ASN A 494 17.97 -0.27 -25.78
CA ASN A 494 18.30 -1.35 -26.72
C ASN A 494 18.63 -0.84 -28.13
N LEU A 495 19.46 0.21 -28.21
CA LEU A 495 19.89 0.80 -29.47
C LEU A 495 21.24 0.21 -29.92
N ARG A 496 21.37 -0.05 -31.22
CA ARG A 496 22.61 -0.50 -31.84
C ARG A 496 23.68 0.60 -31.79
N PRO A 497 24.93 0.28 -31.42
CA PRO A 497 26.00 1.29 -31.33
C PRO A 497 26.28 2.01 -32.66
N ALA A 498 26.09 1.34 -33.79
CA ALA A 498 26.51 1.83 -35.10
C ALA A 498 25.57 2.89 -35.70
N ASN A 499 24.26 2.66 -35.63
CA ASN A 499 23.24 3.51 -36.27
C ASN A 499 22.20 4.06 -35.29
N LYS A 500 22.29 3.73 -34.00
CA LYS A 500 21.30 4.07 -32.97
C LYS A 500 19.88 3.58 -33.27
N ASN A 501 19.73 2.57 -34.13
CA ASN A 501 18.44 1.93 -34.38
C ASN A 501 18.21 0.78 -33.40
N LEU A 502 16.96 0.41 -33.15
CA LEU A 502 16.64 -0.75 -32.30
C LEU A 502 17.36 -2.02 -32.78
N THR A 503 17.77 -2.85 -31.82
CA THR A 503 18.30 -4.19 -32.09
C THR A 503 17.19 -5.09 -32.64
N HIS A 504 17.54 -6.01 -33.54
CA HIS A 504 16.58 -6.96 -34.10
C HIS A 504 15.96 -7.87 -33.02
N GLY A 505 16.75 -8.21 -32.00
CA GLY A 505 16.25 -8.98 -30.85
C GLY A 505 15.18 -8.25 -30.07
N HIS A 506 15.44 -7.00 -29.70
CA HIS A 506 14.47 -6.18 -28.96
C HIS A 506 13.22 -5.88 -29.79
N LEU A 507 13.40 -5.60 -31.08
CA LEU A 507 12.31 -5.38 -32.02
C LEU A 507 11.34 -6.57 -32.07
N GLY A 508 11.88 -7.78 -32.24
CA GLY A 508 11.06 -9.00 -32.24
C GLY A 508 10.32 -9.23 -30.94
N ARG A 509 10.99 -9.00 -29.79
CA ARG A 509 10.37 -9.15 -28.47
C ARG A 509 9.23 -8.15 -28.26
N THR A 510 9.47 -6.88 -28.57
CA THR A 510 8.46 -5.81 -28.47
C THR A 510 7.28 -6.06 -29.39
N THR A 511 7.51 -6.44 -30.66
CA THR A 511 6.42 -6.80 -31.58
C THR A 511 5.54 -7.93 -31.03
N MET A 512 6.14 -8.98 -30.47
CA MET A 512 5.37 -10.09 -29.89
C MET A 512 4.43 -9.62 -28.78
N LEU A 513 4.94 -8.79 -27.86
CA LEU A 513 4.15 -8.27 -26.74
C LEU A 513 3.01 -7.36 -27.22
N LEU A 514 3.29 -6.45 -28.15
CA LEU A 514 2.29 -5.53 -28.69
C LEU A 514 1.18 -6.27 -29.47
N LEU A 515 1.53 -7.32 -30.22
CA LEU A 515 0.55 -8.17 -30.89
C LEU A 515 -0.37 -8.87 -29.88
N HIS A 516 0.17 -9.41 -28.80
CA HIS A 516 -0.65 -10.11 -27.80
C HIS A 516 -1.51 -9.17 -26.97
N ALA A 517 -1.01 -7.98 -26.62
CA ALA A 517 -1.78 -6.94 -25.92
C ALA A 517 -2.82 -6.27 -26.83
N ALA A 518 -2.63 -6.29 -28.15
CA ALA A 518 -3.38 -5.48 -29.12
C ALA A 518 -3.36 -3.99 -28.78
N GLN A 519 -2.20 -3.50 -28.33
CA GLN A 519 -2.04 -2.14 -27.83
C GLN A 519 -0.88 -1.45 -28.54
N LEU A 520 -1.14 -0.27 -29.10
CA LEU A 520 -0.14 0.64 -29.65
C LEU A 520 -0.78 2.03 -29.71
N ASP A 521 -0.31 2.97 -28.91
CA ASP A 521 -0.74 4.38 -28.98
C ASP A 521 0.17 5.21 -29.89
N GLU A 522 -0.24 6.45 -30.15
CA GLU A 522 0.52 7.39 -30.99
C GLU A 522 1.87 7.78 -30.36
N GLU A 523 1.95 7.82 -29.03
CA GLU A 523 3.19 8.17 -28.32
C GLU A 523 4.25 7.08 -28.52
N LEU A 524 3.89 5.82 -28.28
CA LEU A 524 4.77 4.68 -28.47
C LEU A 524 5.10 4.46 -29.95
N LEU A 525 4.13 4.63 -30.85
CA LEU A 525 4.41 4.61 -32.29
C LEU A 525 5.44 5.67 -32.67
N SER A 526 5.29 6.90 -32.19
CA SER A 526 6.24 7.98 -32.44
C SER A 526 7.64 7.66 -31.92
N ARG A 527 7.74 7.08 -30.70
CA ARG A 527 9.00 6.62 -30.11
C ARG A 527 9.63 5.48 -30.93
N LEU A 528 8.84 4.49 -31.36
CA LEU A 528 9.33 3.40 -32.21
C LEU A 528 9.87 3.95 -33.53
N LEU A 529 9.11 4.81 -34.21
CA LEU A 529 9.52 5.41 -35.47
C LEU A 529 10.76 6.31 -35.34
N GLN A 530 11.00 6.91 -34.16
CA GLN A 530 12.22 7.67 -33.90
C GLN A 530 13.49 6.78 -33.89
N TYR A 531 13.37 5.52 -33.49
CA TYR A 531 14.50 4.57 -33.39
C TYR A 531 14.52 3.55 -34.54
N LEU A 532 13.69 3.74 -35.55
CA LEU A 532 13.65 2.96 -36.78
C LEU A 532 14.01 3.86 -37.95
N ASP A 533 14.60 3.29 -39.00
CA ASP A 533 14.75 4.05 -40.24
C ASP A 533 13.34 4.31 -40.80
N ASN A 534 13.04 5.56 -41.17
CA ASN A 534 11.71 5.99 -41.59
C ASN A 534 11.11 5.13 -42.72
N ASN A 535 11.97 4.56 -43.57
CA ASN A 535 11.62 3.72 -44.71
C ASN A 535 11.88 2.22 -44.47
N SER A 536 12.12 1.81 -43.22
CA SER A 536 12.29 0.39 -42.89
C SER A 536 10.96 -0.36 -42.98
N GLU A 537 11.04 -1.64 -43.32
CA GLU A 537 9.91 -2.56 -43.39
C GLU A 537 9.19 -2.66 -42.04
N TRP A 538 9.94 -2.55 -40.95
CA TRP A 538 9.39 -2.51 -39.59
C TRP A 538 8.64 -1.21 -39.28
N ALA A 539 9.12 -0.05 -39.75
CA ALA A 539 8.40 1.21 -39.57
C ALA A 539 7.04 1.19 -40.29
N GLU A 540 6.99 0.68 -41.52
CA GLU A 540 5.74 0.48 -42.24
C GLU A 540 4.81 -0.51 -41.53
N PHE A 541 5.34 -1.64 -41.05
CA PHE A 541 4.56 -2.60 -40.26
C PHE A 541 3.86 -1.93 -39.07
N PHE A 542 4.56 -1.16 -38.24
CA PHE A 542 3.95 -0.52 -37.07
C PHE A 542 2.89 0.52 -37.44
N ARG A 543 3.07 1.26 -38.54
CA ARG A 543 2.05 2.20 -39.05
C ARG A 543 0.76 1.49 -39.43
N TYR A 544 0.86 0.39 -40.19
CA TYR A 544 -0.33 -0.38 -40.58
C TYR A 544 -0.91 -1.16 -39.41
N PHE A 545 -0.10 -1.60 -38.46
CA PHE A 545 -0.57 -2.23 -37.24
C PHE A 545 -1.41 -1.26 -36.41
N LYS A 546 -0.96 -0.01 -36.21
CA LYS A 546 -1.75 1.04 -35.55
C LYS A 546 -3.08 1.28 -36.25
N ARG A 547 -3.07 1.47 -37.58
CA ARG A 547 -4.29 1.70 -38.37
C ARG A 547 -5.29 0.55 -38.24
N PHE A 548 -4.79 -0.68 -38.23
CA PHE A 548 -5.62 -1.86 -38.00
C PHE A 548 -6.26 -1.84 -36.61
N LEU A 549 -5.51 -1.52 -35.56
CA LEU A 549 -6.06 -1.41 -34.21
C LEU A 549 -7.12 -0.31 -34.08
N ASP A 550 -6.94 0.83 -34.76
CA ASP A 550 -7.87 1.97 -34.67
C ASP A 550 -9.18 1.76 -35.44
N SER A 551 -9.10 1.12 -36.61
CA SER A 551 -10.21 1.12 -37.59
C SER A 551 -10.66 -0.26 -38.05
N GLY A 552 -9.91 -1.31 -37.71
CA GLY A 552 -10.09 -2.65 -38.29
C GLY A 552 -9.81 -2.74 -39.80
N GLY A 553 -9.39 -1.64 -40.43
CA GLY A 553 -9.08 -1.53 -41.86
C GLY A 553 -7.66 -1.98 -42.23
N ASP A 554 -7.30 -1.85 -43.52
CA ASP A 554 -5.94 -2.08 -44.05
C ASP A 554 -5.33 -3.48 -43.78
N ARG A 555 -6.16 -4.51 -43.62
CA ARG A 555 -5.74 -5.91 -43.35
C ARG A 555 -4.70 -6.42 -44.35
N SER A 556 -4.93 -6.19 -45.64
CA SER A 556 -4.03 -6.57 -46.73
C SER A 556 -2.64 -5.94 -46.57
N SER A 557 -2.61 -4.64 -46.24
CA SER A 557 -1.36 -3.89 -46.02
C SER A 557 -0.63 -4.33 -44.75
N LEU A 558 -1.36 -4.65 -43.68
CA LEU A 558 -0.78 -5.21 -42.46
C LEU A 558 -0.05 -6.53 -42.74
N ILE A 559 -0.70 -7.47 -43.43
CA ILE A 559 -0.10 -8.78 -43.78
C ILE A 559 1.12 -8.61 -44.69
N LEU A 560 1.02 -7.74 -45.71
CA LEU A 560 2.14 -7.48 -46.62
C LEU A 560 3.35 -6.93 -45.87
N ASN A 561 3.18 -5.89 -45.07
CA ASN A 561 4.29 -5.26 -44.36
C ASN A 561 4.84 -6.14 -43.23
N PHE A 562 3.99 -6.94 -42.59
CA PHE A 562 4.46 -7.91 -41.59
C PHE A 562 5.35 -8.99 -42.23
N LYS A 563 4.96 -9.50 -43.41
CA LYS A 563 5.81 -10.39 -44.19
C LYS A 563 7.14 -9.73 -44.56
N LEU A 564 7.12 -8.52 -45.11
CA LEU A 564 8.33 -7.80 -45.54
C LEU A 564 9.29 -7.58 -44.36
N ALA A 565 8.77 -7.23 -43.19
CA ALA A 565 9.55 -7.05 -41.97
C ALA A 565 10.25 -8.35 -41.50
N LEU A 566 9.54 -9.49 -41.56
CA LEU A 566 10.11 -10.80 -41.21
C LEU A 566 11.12 -11.31 -42.24
N ASP A 567 10.88 -11.06 -43.53
CA ASP A 567 11.80 -11.41 -44.62
C ASP A 567 13.08 -10.58 -44.53
N PHE A 568 12.95 -9.26 -44.33
CA PHE A 568 14.09 -8.38 -44.04
C PHE A 568 14.94 -8.93 -42.89
N THR A 569 14.30 -9.25 -41.76
CA THR A 569 14.98 -9.72 -40.55
C THR A 569 15.73 -11.04 -40.79
N PHE A 570 15.18 -11.97 -41.57
CA PHE A 570 15.81 -13.26 -41.88
C PHE A 570 17.05 -13.12 -42.76
N ASN A 571 17.06 -12.14 -43.66
CA ASN A 571 18.17 -11.91 -44.59
C ASN A 571 19.33 -11.10 -43.98
N VAL A 572 19.19 -10.60 -42.74
CA VAL A 572 20.27 -9.91 -42.01
C VAL A 572 21.38 -10.90 -41.65
N LYS A 573 22.64 -10.44 -41.71
CA LYS A 573 23.81 -11.18 -41.22
C LYS A 573 23.80 -11.29 -39.69
N TRP A 574 22.94 -12.18 -39.18
CA TRP A 574 22.68 -12.33 -37.75
C TRP A 574 23.92 -12.68 -36.93
N LYS A 575 24.98 -13.23 -37.52
CA LYS A 575 26.26 -13.54 -36.84
C LYS A 575 27.00 -12.28 -36.36
N ASP A 576 26.80 -11.15 -37.01
CA ASP A 576 27.48 -9.89 -36.68
C ASP A 576 26.68 -9.03 -35.70
N GLU A 577 25.41 -9.35 -35.46
CA GLU A 577 24.51 -8.61 -34.56
C GLU A 577 24.75 -8.98 -33.08
N LEU A 578 24.81 -7.99 -32.20
CA LEU A 578 24.98 -8.20 -30.75
C LEU A 578 23.73 -8.81 -30.09
N ASP A 579 22.54 -8.32 -30.48
CA ASP A 579 21.24 -8.82 -30.02
C ASP A 579 20.34 -9.07 -31.24
N TYR A 580 20.25 -10.35 -31.61
CA TYR A 580 19.42 -10.82 -32.72
C TYR A 580 18.17 -11.54 -32.20
N ILE A 581 17.12 -11.60 -33.02
CA ILE A 581 15.86 -12.25 -32.64
C ILE A 581 16.08 -13.73 -32.35
N SER A 582 15.50 -14.22 -31.25
CA SER A 582 15.60 -15.63 -30.89
C SER A 582 14.75 -16.49 -31.85
N PRO A 583 15.17 -17.73 -32.16
CA PRO A 583 14.42 -18.62 -33.05
C PRO A 583 12.97 -18.84 -32.59
N ILE A 584 12.74 -18.98 -31.28
CA ILE A 584 11.40 -19.17 -30.73
C ILE A 584 10.51 -17.94 -30.96
N CYS A 585 11.06 -16.74 -30.79
CA CYS A 585 10.34 -15.49 -31.03
C CYS A 585 10.05 -15.31 -32.52
N TYR A 586 11.02 -15.58 -33.38
CA TYR A 586 10.85 -15.49 -34.84
C TYR A 586 9.76 -16.46 -35.34
N VAL A 587 9.79 -17.72 -34.87
CA VAL A 587 8.76 -18.72 -35.20
C VAL A 587 7.38 -18.29 -34.71
N GLY A 588 7.26 -17.74 -33.50
CA GLY A 588 5.98 -17.20 -33.02
C GLY A 588 5.43 -16.07 -33.89
N LEU A 589 6.29 -15.14 -34.35
CA LEU A 589 5.86 -14.07 -35.26
C LEU A 589 5.43 -14.61 -36.63
N MET A 590 6.15 -15.61 -37.15
CA MET A 590 5.75 -16.29 -38.40
C MET A 590 4.41 -17.03 -38.25
N GLU A 591 4.17 -17.66 -37.10
CA GLU A 591 2.89 -18.31 -36.78
C GLU A 591 1.75 -17.29 -36.72
N CYS A 592 1.95 -16.14 -36.08
CA CYS A 592 1.00 -15.02 -36.11
C CYS A 592 0.73 -14.56 -37.55
N LEU A 593 1.77 -14.33 -38.36
CA LEU A 593 1.63 -13.94 -39.76
C LEU A 593 0.84 -14.98 -40.56
N GLY A 594 1.24 -16.25 -40.46
CA GLY A 594 0.63 -17.35 -41.20
C GLY A 594 -0.83 -17.53 -40.82
N PHE A 595 -1.14 -17.47 -39.52
CA PHE A 595 -2.50 -17.56 -39.02
C PHE A 595 -3.35 -16.39 -39.53
N MET A 596 -2.96 -15.13 -39.29
CA MET A 596 -3.71 -13.96 -39.76
C MET A 596 -3.87 -13.96 -41.28
N ALA A 597 -2.82 -14.30 -42.03
CA ALA A 597 -2.89 -14.37 -43.49
C ALA A 597 -3.83 -15.48 -43.98
N SER A 598 -4.04 -16.55 -43.21
CA SER A 598 -4.97 -17.64 -43.54
C SER A 598 -6.40 -17.42 -43.03
N SER A 599 -6.61 -16.58 -42.00
CA SER A 599 -7.90 -16.41 -41.31
C SER A 599 -9.09 -16.02 -42.20
N TYR A 600 -8.86 -15.38 -43.34
CA TYR A 600 -9.93 -15.06 -44.29
C TYR A 600 -10.57 -16.33 -44.90
N LEU A 601 -9.83 -17.44 -44.98
CA LEU A 601 -10.31 -18.73 -45.51
C LEU A 601 -11.45 -19.31 -44.68
N ILE A 602 -11.58 -18.94 -43.41
CA ILE A 602 -12.63 -19.44 -42.49
C ILE A 602 -14.04 -19.26 -43.07
N GLN A 603 -14.25 -18.22 -43.88
CA GLN A 603 -15.55 -17.93 -44.47
C GLN A 603 -15.96 -18.94 -45.56
N ASN A 604 -15.02 -19.35 -46.41
CA ASN A 604 -15.31 -20.03 -47.69
C ASN A 604 -14.58 -21.37 -47.87
N ASP A 605 -13.62 -21.68 -46.99
CA ASP A 605 -12.77 -22.87 -47.02
C ASP A 605 -12.44 -23.33 -45.57
N PHE A 606 -11.33 -24.04 -45.39
CA PHE A 606 -10.84 -24.49 -44.09
C PHE A 606 -9.40 -24.05 -43.79
N ILE A 607 -9.06 -23.98 -42.50
CA ILE A 607 -7.69 -23.80 -42.00
C ILE A 607 -7.31 -25.04 -41.18
N CYS A 608 -6.12 -25.56 -41.44
CA CYS A 608 -5.49 -26.61 -40.64
C CYS A 608 -4.41 -25.98 -39.75
N CYS A 609 -4.50 -26.19 -38.43
CA CYS A 609 -3.48 -25.78 -37.47
C CYS A 609 -3.33 -26.83 -36.36
N THR A 610 -2.38 -26.61 -35.44
CA THR A 610 -2.26 -27.41 -34.22
C THR A 610 -3.09 -26.81 -33.09
N LYS A 611 -3.44 -27.62 -32.09
CA LYS A 611 -4.14 -27.18 -30.87
C LYS A 611 -3.37 -26.05 -30.19
N SER A 612 -2.06 -26.22 -30.00
CA SER A 612 -1.19 -25.22 -29.37
C SER A 612 -1.18 -23.88 -30.12
N LEU A 613 -1.16 -23.91 -31.46
CA LEU A 613 -1.22 -22.71 -32.28
C LEU A 613 -2.56 -22.00 -32.10
N LEU A 614 -3.68 -22.71 -32.18
CA LEU A 614 -4.99 -22.08 -32.03
C LEU A 614 -5.16 -21.46 -30.64
N VAL A 615 -4.75 -22.16 -29.58
CA VAL A 615 -4.78 -21.62 -28.21
C VAL A 615 -3.98 -20.32 -28.12
N ASN A 616 -2.74 -20.31 -28.63
CA ASN A 616 -1.90 -19.11 -28.66
C ASN A 616 -2.51 -17.96 -29.48
N MET A 617 -3.15 -18.25 -30.61
CA MET A 617 -3.78 -17.23 -31.46
C MET A 617 -5.09 -16.68 -30.88
N LEU A 618 -5.85 -17.48 -30.14
CA LEU A 618 -7.05 -17.01 -29.42
C LEU A 618 -6.67 -16.18 -28.18
N GLU A 619 -5.51 -16.47 -27.58
CA GLU A 619 -4.89 -15.67 -26.53
C GLU A 619 -4.28 -14.36 -27.06
N CYS A 620 -3.78 -14.34 -28.29
CA CYS A 620 -3.33 -13.14 -28.98
C CYS A 620 -4.51 -12.24 -29.35
N ARG A 621 -4.66 -11.10 -28.68
CA ARG A 621 -5.79 -10.20 -28.91
C ARG A 621 -5.83 -9.60 -30.32
N THR A 622 -4.66 -9.33 -30.91
CA THR A 622 -4.60 -8.83 -32.30
C THR A 622 -5.12 -9.90 -33.25
N SER A 623 -4.71 -11.16 -33.08
CA SER A 623 -5.18 -12.27 -33.90
C SER A 623 -6.68 -12.49 -33.74
N LYS A 624 -7.20 -12.40 -32.51
CA LYS A 624 -8.64 -12.45 -32.24
C LYS A 624 -9.40 -11.31 -32.94
N ALA A 625 -8.97 -10.06 -32.76
CA ALA A 625 -9.56 -8.91 -33.44
C ALA A 625 -9.51 -9.08 -34.97
N TYR A 626 -8.41 -9.62 -35.50
CA TYR A 626 -8.27 -9.91 -36.92
C TYR A 626 -9.30 -10.96 -37.38
N ILE A 627 -9.45 -12.07 -36.65
CA ILE A 627 -10.49 -13.08 -36.94
C ILE A 627 -11.88 -12.44 -36.91
N ASP A 628 -12.20 -11.64 -35.89
CA ASP A 628 -13.51 -11.01 -35.76
C ASP A 628 -13.81 -10.09 -36.96
N THR A 629 -12.82 -9.30 -37.42
CA THR A 629 -12.98 -8.51 -38.65
C THR A 629 -13.22 -9.41 -39.88
N CYS A 630 -12.53 -10.54 -39.99
CA CYS A 630 -12.76 -11.52 -41.05
C CYS A 630 -14.16 -12.12 -40.96
N LEU A 631 -14.71 -12.42 -39.79
CA LEU A 631 -16.03 -13.03 -39.63
C LEU A 631 -17.19 -12.05 -39.92
N VAL A 632 -17.02 -10.76 -39.58
CA VAL A 632 -18.04 -9.71 -39.78
C VAL A 632 -18.11 -9.19 -41.22
N SER A 633 -17.01 -9.29 -41.98
CA SER A 633 -16.90 -8.74 -43.33
C SER A 633 -17.83 -9.45 -44.34
N LYS A 634 -19.04 -8.90 -44.56
CA LYS A 634 -19.89 -9.17 -45.74
C LYS A 634 -19.70 -8.16 -46.87
N LEU A 635 -18.82 -7.17 -46.71
CA LEU A 635 -18.70 -6.01 -47.58
C LEU A 635 -17.24 -5.84 -48.03
N SER A 636 -17.06 -5.89 -49.36
CA SER A 636 -15.81 -5.80 -50.13
C SER A 636 -14.91 -7.04 -50.12
N PRO A 637 -14.75 -7.75 -51.25
CA PRO A 637 -13.64 -8.67 -51.42
C PRO A 637 -12.37 -7.83 -51.48
N ASP A 638 -11.54 -7.89 -50.43
CA ASP A 638 -10.12 -7.59 -50.55
C ASP A 638 -9.54 -8.58 -51.58
N SER A 639 -9.64 -8.27 -52.88
CA SER A 639 -9.23 -9.15 -53.98
C SER A 639 -7.75 -9.54 -53.94
N ASP A 640 -6.97 -8.89 -53.08
CA ASP A 640 -5.55 -9.14 -52.84
C ASP A 640 -5.28 -10.13 -51.69
N LEU A 641 -6.26 -10.50 -50.85
CA LEU A 641 -6.03 -11.41 -49.71
C LEU A 641 -5.62 -12.83 -50.14
N ASP A 642 -6.24 -13.40 -51.18
CA ASP A 642 -5.86 -14.72 -51.71
C ASP A 642 -4.39 -14.74 -52.15
N ARG A 643 -4.00 -13.71 -52.92
CA ARG A 643 -2.62 -13.52 -53.40
C ARG A 643 -1.67 -13.34 -52.22
N LEU A 644 -2.04 -12.51 -51.24
CA LEU A 644 -1.21 -12.21 -50.08
C LEU A 644 -1.04 -13.43 -49.19
N ALA A 645 -2.10 -14.16 -48.89
CA ALA A 645 -2.09 -15.40 -48.13
C ALA A 645 -1.18 -16.44 -48.75
N TYR A 646 -1.33 -16.69 -50.06
CA TYR A 646 -0.43 -17.58 -50.79
C TYR A 646 1.01 -17.06 -50.77
N SER A 647 1.23 -15.75 -50.95
CA SER A 647 2.57 -15.16 -50.94
C SER A 647 3.26 -15.21 -49.57
N SER A 648 2.49 -15.07 -48.48
CA SER A 648 2.97 -15.14 -47.09
C SER A 648 3.20 -16.59 -46.68
N GLY A 649 2.28 -17.48 -47.05
CA GLY A 649 2.46 -18.92 -46.87
C GLY A 649 3.68 -19.45 -47.62
N ARG A 650 3.89 -19.03 -48.87
CA ARG A 650 5.08 -19.39 -49.65
C ARG A 650 6.37 -18.89 -49.00
N PHE A 651 6.37 -17.67 -48.48
CA PHE A 651 7.50 -17.13 -47.71
C PHE A 651 7.79 -18.00 -46.48
N ILE A 652 6.78 -18.25 -45.63
CA ILE A 652 6.94 -19.08 -44.43
C ILE A 652 7.44 -20.48 -44.79
N TYR A 653 6.87 -21.11 -45.83
CA TYR A 653 7.30 -22.40 -46.34
C TYR A 653 8.78 -22.39 -46.73
N GLN A 654 9.23 -21.41 -47.52
CA GLN A 654 10.62 -21.30 -47.96
C GLN A 654 11.58 -21.07 -46.79
N THR A 655 11.20 -20.20 -45.85
CA THR A 655 11.98 -19.90 -44.65
C THR A 655 12.13 -21.14 -43.76
N ILE A 656 11.03 -21.83 -43.45
CA ILE A 656 11.06 -23.05 -42.64
C ILE A 656 11.90 -24.13 -43.33
N ILE A 657 11.69 -24.39 -44.62
CA ILE A 657 12.49 -25.38 -45.36
C ILE A 657 13.98 -25.04 -45.29
N THR A 658 14.35 -23.78 -45.51
CA THR A 658 15.75 -23.34 -45.44
C THR A 658 16.37 -23.58 -44.06
N ILE A 659 15.61 -23.31 -42.99
CA ILE A 659 16.03 -23.58 -41.61
C ILE A 659 16.20 -25.07 -41.35
N LEU A 660 15.22 -25.89 -41.77
CA LEU A 660 15.22 -27.34 -41.52
C LEU A 660 16.27 -28.10 -42.34
N THR A 661 16.56 -27.68 -43.58
CA THR A 661 17.62 -28.29 -44.40
C THR A 661 19.02 -27.89 -43.94
N THR A 662 19.15 -26.77 -43.21
CA THR A 662 20.42 -26.23 -42.73
C THR A 662 20.54 -26.40 -41.22
N LYS A 663 20.51 -27.64 -40.74
CA LYS A 663 20.43 -27.99 -39.31
C LYS A 663 21.47 -27.29 -38.40
N HIS A 664 22.70 -27.12 -38.89
CA HIS A 664 23.77 -26.43 -38.14
C HIS A 664 23.45 -24.94 -37.89
N MET A 665 22.76 -24.28 -38.81
CA MET A 665 22.38 -22.87 -38.68
C MET A 665 21.42 -22.68 -37.50
N LEU A 666 20.41 -23.55 -37.35
CA LEU A 666 19.48 -23.46 -36.22
C LEU A 666 20.19 -23.72 -34.88
N GLN A 667 21.14 -24.66 -34.84
CA GLN A 667 21.93 -24.94 -33.65
C GLN A 667 22.80 -23.73 -33.25
N GLU A 668 23.51 -23.13 -34.20
CA GLU A 668 24.30 -21.93 -33.96
C GLU A 668 23.42 -20.72 -33.56
N TRP A 669 22.26 -20.57 -34.19
CA TRP A 669 21.31 -19.49 -33.89
C TRP A 669 20.75 -19.62 -32.46
N VAL A 670 20.34 -20.82 -32.04
CA VAL A 670 19.94 -21.09 -30.65
C VAL A 670 21.11 -20.84 -29.71
N HIS A 671 22.31 -21.33 -30.01
CA HIS A 671 23.47 -21.13 -29.14
C HIS A 671 23.83 -19.65 -28.94
N LYS A 672 23.63 -18.82 -29.96
CA LYS A 672 23.89 -17.38 -29.89
C LYS A 672 22.83 -16.62 -29.08
N THR A 673 21.57 -17.05 -29.13
CA THR A 673 20.43 -16.27 -28.61
C THR A 673 19.83 -16.83 -27.32
N SER A 674 20.14 -18.07 -26.95
CA SER A 674 19.65 -18.69 -25.71
C SER A 674 20.47 -18.31 -24.48
N SER A 675 19.78 -18.10 -23.37
CA SER A 675 20.37 -18.15 -22.03
C SER A 675 20.95 -19.55 -21.75
N PRO A 676 21.99 -19.68 -20.90
CA PRO A 676 22.71 -20.95 -20.66
C PRO A 676 21.84 -22.13 -20.17
N SER A 677 20.60 -21.89 -19.74
CA SER A 677 19.65 -22.91 -19.27
C SER A 677 18.82 -23.61 -20.35
N SER A 678 18.72 -23.07 -21.58
CA SER A 678 17.87 -23.63 -22.67
C SER A 678 18.66 -23.90 -23.95
N THR A 679 19.63 -24.81 -23.86
CA THR A 679 20.57 -25.10 -24.96
C THR A 679 19.99 -26.04 -26.04
N SER A 680 18.75 -26.50 -25.92
CA SER A 680 18.16 -27.46 -26.86
C SER A 680 17.42 -26.76 -27.99
N TYR A 681 17.87 -26.96 -29.23
CA TYR A 681 17.18 -26.50 -30.43
C TYR A 681 15.96 -27.36 -30.81
N LYS A 682 15.77 -28.51 -30.15
CA LYS A 682 14.73 -29.50 -30.48
C LYS A 682 13.29 -28.97 -30.35
N PRO A 683 12.91 -28.18 -29.34
CA PRO A 683 11.55 -27.63 -29.25
C PRO A 683 11.23 -26.69 -30.42
N VAL A 684 12.19 -25.84 -30.81
CA VAL A 684 12.05 -24.96 -31.98
C VAL A 684 11.95 -25.77 -33.26
N LEU A 685 12.76 -26.83 -33.39
CA LEU A 685 12.71 -27.75 -34.52
C LEU A 685 11.33 -28.42 -34.65
N LEU A 686 10.78 -28.93 -33.55
CA LEU A 686 9.45 -29.51 -33.53
C LEU A 686 8.40 -28.49 -33.95
N ARG A 687 8.44 -27.28 -33.36
CA ARG A 687 7.51 -26.18 -33.66
C ARG A 687 7.51 -25.82 -35.15
N LEU A 688 8.70 -25.70 -35.77
CA LEU A 688 8.83 -25.47 -37.21
C LEU A 688 8.16 -26.57 -38.06
N VAL A 689 8.33 -27.84 -37.69
CA VAL A 689 7.78 -28.98 -38.44
C VAL A 689 6.26 -29.08 -38.28
N VAL A 690 5.74 -28.90 -37.07
CA VAL A 690 4.30 -28.94 -36.81
C VAL A 690 3.56 -27.72 -37.35
N THR A 691 4.25 -26.60 -37.59
CA THR A 691 3.70 -25.43 -38.29
C THR A 691 3.76 -25.60 -39.81
N LEU A 692 4.79 -26.26 -40.34
CA LEU A 692 4.98 -26.45 -41.79
C LEU A 692 3.88 -27.29 -42.45
N TYR A 693 3.57 -28.47 -41.89
CA TYR A 693 2.64 -29.39 -42.55
C TYR A 693 1.20 -28.88 -42.63
N PRO A 694 0.59 -28.34 -41.55
CA PRO A 694 -0.74 -27.75 -41.61
C PRO A 694 -0.80 -26.54 -42.55
N LEU A 695 0.27 -25.75 -42.64
CA LEU A 695 0.36 -24.63 -43.60
C LEU A 695 0.32 -25.13 -45.06
N ILE A 696 1.06 -26.20 -45.38
CA ILE A 696 1.04 -26.82 -46.72
C ILE A 696 -0.37 -27.32 -47.05
N LEU A 697 -1.06 -27.95 -46.10
CA LEU A 697 -2.42 -28.46 -46.29
C LEU A 697 -3.45 -27.33 -46.48
N THR A 698 -3.31 -26.23 -45.74
CA THR A 698 -4.22 -25.08 -45.81
C THR A 698 -4.08 -24.31 -47.13
N LEU A 699 -2.85 -24.07 -47.59
CA LEU A 699 -2.58 -23.20 -48.74
C LEU A 699 -2.14 -23.94 -50.00
N SER A 700 -2.11 -25.28 -49.98
CA SER A 700 -1.69 -26.13 -51.10
C SER A 700 -0.32 -25.76 -51.69
N LEU A 701 0.65 -25.40 -50.83
CA LEU A 701 1.96 -24.83 -51.22
C LEU A 701 2.94 -25.84 -51.83
N GLY A 702 2.61 -27.13 -51.81
CA GLY A 702 3.47 -28.21 -52.31
C GLY A 702 3.00 -29.60 -51.88
N ASN A 703 3.78 -30.62 -52.24
CA ASN A 703 3.49 -32.02 -51.91
C ASN A 703 4.13 -32.42 -50.57
N CYS A 704 3.30 -32.74 -49.56
CA CYS A 704 3.78 -33.17 -48.24
C CYS A 704 4.70 -34.39 -48.29
N TYR A 705 4.54 -35.30 -49.25
CA TYR A 705 5.42 -36.47 -49.39
C TYR A 705 6.83 -36.09 -49.85
N GLU A 706 6.95 -35.12 -50.75
CA GLU A 706 8.25 -34.62 -51.22
C GLU A 706 8.98 -33.86 -50.12
N VAL A 707 8.25 -33.02 -49.38
CA VAL A 707 8.77 -32.32 -48.20
C VAL A 707 9.25 -33.33 -47.16
N THR A 708 8.45 -34.35 -46.84
CA THR A 708 8.81 -35.41 -45.90
C THR A 708 10.05 -36.18 -46.36
N HIS A 709 10.17 -36.49 -47.65
CA HIS A 709 11.35 -37.14 -48.20
C HIS A 709 12.61 -36.27 -48.05
N ASN A 710 12.49 -34.96 -48.31
CA ASN A 710 13.59 -34.01 -48.13
C ASN A 710 14.01 -33.89 -46.66
N LEU A 711 13.06 -33.76 -45.74
CA LEU A 711 13.33 -33.71 -44.29
C LEU A 711 13.98 -35.00 -43.76
N LEU A 712 13.60 -36.16 -44.31
CA LEU A 712 14.23 -37.45 -44.00
C LEU A 712 15.68 -37.50 -44.46
N ARG A 713 15.97 -37.00 -45.68
CA ARG A 713 17.34 -36.94 -46.22
C ARG A 713 18.26 -36.05 -45.37
N ASN A 714 17.72 -35.00 -44.76
CA ASN A 714 18.45 -34.09 -43.88
C ASN A 714 18.43 -34.53 -42.40
N GLU A 715 17.98 -35.75 -42.11
CA GLU A 715 17.97 -36.35 -40.78
C GLU A 715 17.15 -35.59 -39.71
N VAL A 716 16.20 -34.75 -40.12
CA VAL A 716 15.39 -33.91 -39.20
C VAL A 716 14.58 -34.76 -38.22
N PHE A 717 14.03 -35.89 -38.69
CA PHE A 717 13.21 -36.79 -37.88
C PHE A 717 13.98 -37.53 -36.76
N LYS A 718 15.33 -37.52 -36.77
CA LYS A 718 16.12 -38.12 -35.67
C LYS A 718 16.05 -37.32 -34.37
N ASP A 719 15.79 -36.02 -34.46
CA ASP A 719 15.75 -35.13 -33.29
C ASP A 719 14.35 -34.82 -32.77
N LEU A 720 13.32 -35.23 -33.52
CA LEU A 720 11.91 -35.09 -33.17
C LEU A 720 11.42 -36.26 -32.30
N PRO A 721 10.27 -36.12 -31.61
CA PRO A 721 9.66 -37.22 -30.86
C PRO A 721 9.49 -38.47 -31.72
N VAL A 722 9.93 -39.62 -31.18
CA VAL A 722 10.00 -40.88 -31.93
C VAL A 722 8.63 -41.30 -32.48
N GLU A 723 7.58 -41.13 -31.68
CA GLU A 723 6.21 -41.49 -32.06
C GLU A 723 5.69 -40.65 -33.23
N PHE A 724 5.99 -39.35 -33.24
CA PHE A 724 5.68 -38.45 -34.35
C PHE A 724 6.46 -38.84 -35.61
N SER A 725 7.78 -38.99 -35.48
CA SER A 725 8.69 -39.30 -36.58
C SER A 725 8.35 -40.61 -37.28
N GLN A 726 8.06 -41.67 -36.52
CA GLN A 726 7.72 -42.98 -37.07
C GLN A 726 6.45 -42.93 -37.92
N LYS A 727 5.40 -42.26 -37.42
CA LYS A 727 4.12 -42.11 -38.14
C LYS A 727 4.30 -41.35 -39.45
N ILE A 728 4.97 -40.20 -39.43
CA ILE A 728 5.19 -39.37 -40.62
C ILE A 728 6.08 -40.08 -41.65
N VAL A 729 7.17 -40.74 -41.22
CA VAL A 729 8.07 -41.46 -42.14
C VAL A 729 7.37 -42.69 -42.75
N HIS A 730 6.54 -43.40 -41.97
CA HIS A 730 5.76 -44.52 -42.48
C HIS A 730 4.76 -44.10 -43.57
N ALA A 731 4.31 -42.84 -43.59
CA ALA A 731 3.49 -42.31 -44.68
C ALA A 731 4.15 -42.48 -46.06
N LEU A 732 5.49 -42.41 -46.15
CA LEU A 732 6.23 -42.59 -47.41
C LEU A 732 6.09 -44.01 -47.98
N GLN A 733 5.79 -45.00 -47.15
CA GLN A 733 5.66 -46.42 -47.52
C GLN A 733 4.23 -46.79 -47.97
N MET A 734 3.28 -45.86 -47.90
CA MET A 734 1.89 -46.09 -48.30
C MET A 734 1.76 -46.30 -49.82
N LYS A 735 0.90 -47.25 -50.21
CA LYS A 735 0.60 -47.56 -51.61
C LYS A 735 -0.15 -46.44 -52.35
N SER A 736 -1.00 -45.67 -51.64
CA SER A 736 -1.74 -44.53 -52.19
C SER A 736 -1.32 -43.22 -51.53
N ARG A 737 -0.55 -42.41 -52.26
CA ARG A 737 -0.01 -41.14 -51.77
C ARG A 737 -0.93 -39.96 -52.13
N THR A 738 -2.08 -39.89 -51.47
CA THR A 738 -3.04 -38.78 -51.64
C THR A 738 -2.89 -37.75 -50.52
N PRO A 739 -3.23 -36.46 -50.76
CA PRO A 739 -3.25 -35.44 -49.71
C PRO A 739 -4.11 -35.86 -48.50
N SER A 740 -5.28 -36.44 -48.74
CA SER A 740 -6.19 -36.94 -47.69
C SER A 740 -5.58 -38.02 -46.80
N ASN A 741 -4.80 -38.95 -47.37
CA ASN A 741 -4.09 -39.97 -46.60
C ASN A 741 -2.99 -39.35 -45.74
N PHE A 742 -2.26 -38.37 -46.28
CA PHE A 742 -1.25 -37.65 -45.51
C PHE A 742 -1.87 -36.86 -44.36
N THR A 743 -2.98 -36.16 -44.58
CA THR A 743 -3.72 -35.42 -43.55
C THR A 743 -4.10 -36.33 -42.37
N ARG A 744 -4.58 -37.55 -42.64
CA ARG A 744 -4.88 -38.53 -41.57
C ARG A 744 -3.63 -38.94 -40.79
N VAL A 745 -2.53 -39.24 -41.48
CA VAL A 745 -1.28 -39.63 -40.80
C VAL A 745 -0.73 -38.46 -39.97
N LEU A 746 -0.84 -37.22 -40.46
CA LEU A 746 -0.45 -36.04 -39.72
C LEU A 746 -1.30 -35.85 -38.46
N ALA A 747 -2.62 -35.98 -38.56
CA ALA A 747 -3.52 -35.91 -37.42
C ALA A 747 -3.16 -36.94 -36.33
N ASP A 748 -2.90 -38.19 -36.73
CA ASP A 748 -2.48 -39.26 -35.82
C ASP A 748 -1.07 -39.07 -35.23
N ALA A 749 -0.18 -38.37 -35.95
CA ALA A 749 1.16 -38.04 -35.48
C ALA A 749 1.13 -36.88 -34.47
N LEU A 750 0.34 -35.86 -34.75
CA LEU A 750 0.10 -34.71 -33.87
C LEU A 750 -0.59 -35.13 -32.57
N ALA A 751 -1.58 -36.03 -32.63
CA ALA A 751 -2.21 -36.59 -31.44
C ALA A 751 -1.24 -37.40 -30.57
N ALA A 752 -0.24 -38.07 -31.16
CA ALA A 752 0.76 -38.85 -30.41
C ALA A 752 1.67 -37.97 -29.54
N ILE A 753 1.85 -36.69 -29.90
CA ILE A 753 2.64 -35.74 -29.11
C ILE A 753 1.76 -34.81 -28.24
N GLY A 754 0.46 -35.07 -28.17
CA GLY A 754 -0.50 -34.28 -27.39
C GLY A 754 -0.86 -32.91 -27.98
N ASP A 755 -0.43 -32.62 -29.21
CA ASP A 755 -0.73 -31.36 -29.92
C ASP A 755 -1.66 -31.61 -31.12
N ASN A 756 -2.87 -32.09 -30.83
CA ASN A 756 -3.84 -32.55 -31.82
C ASN A 756 -4.07 -31.52 -32.94
N MET A 757 -4.35 -32.04 -34.14
CA MET A 757 -4.75 -31.22 -35.27
C MET A 757 -6.10 -30.54 -35.01
N VAL A 758 -6.24 -29.31 -35.49
CA VAL A 758 -7.49 -28.55 -35.47
C VAL A 758 -7.82 -28.10 -36.89
N VAL A 759 -9.08 -28.27 -37.27
CA VAL A 759 -9.62 -27.81 -38.55
C VAL A 759 -10.73 -26.80 -38.28
N ILE A 760 -10.59 -25.60 -38.85
CA ILE A 760 -11.48 -24.45 -38.63
C ILE A 760 -12.17 -24.09 -39.95
N GLY A 761 -13.48 -23.86 -39.93
CA GLY A 761 -14.23 -23.35 -41.09
C GLY A 761 -15.24 -24.35 -41.67
N SER A 762 -15.68 -24.11 -42.91
CA SER A 762 -16.69 -24.94 -43.59
C SER A 762 -16.02 -25.79 -44.68
N PRO A 763 -15.67 -27.05 -44.42
CA PRO A 763 -14.96 -27.88 -45.38
C PRO A 763 -15.88 -28.31 -46.53
N LYS A 764 -15.95 -27.50 -47.59
CA LYS A 764 -16.60 -27.87 -48.85
C LYS A 764 -15.56 -28.42 -49.81
N GLY A 765 -15.00 -29.59 -49.50
CA GLY A 765 -14.04 -30.26 -50.37
C GLY A 765 -13.81 -31.74 -50.04
N PRO A 766 -13.31 -32.56 -50.98
CA PRO A 766 -13.10 -34.00 -50.83
C PRO A 766 -11.96 -34.38 -49.85
N VAL A 767 -11.46 -33.43 -49.07
CA VAL A 767 -10.22 -33.51 -48.28
C VAL A 767 -10.44 -34.07 -46.87
N ILE A 768 -11.67 -34.06 -46.35
CA ILE A 768 -11.95 -34.57 -45.00
C ILE A 768 -12.54 -35.97 -45.07
N CYS A 769 -11.69 -36.94 -44.72
CA CYS A 769 -12.07 -38.32 -44.50
C CYS A 769 -13.01 -38.42 -43.28
N GLN A 770 -14.02 -39.28 -43.35
CA GLN A 770 -14.72 -39.75 -42.16
C GLN A 770 -13.67 -40.34 -41.18
N ASN A 771 -13.72 -39.95 -39.89
CA ASN A 771 -12.81 -40.38 -38.81
C ASN A 771 -11.40 -39.73 -38.78
N LEU A 772 -11.28 -38.41 -39.01
CA LEU A 772 -10.04 -37.68 -38.77
C LEU A 772 -9.82 -37.46 -37.26
N ASN A 773 -8.61 -37.75 -36.74
CA ASN A 773 -8.22 -37.51 -35.36
C ASN A 773 -7.87 -36.02 -35.11
N ALA A 774 -8.85 -35.15 -35.26
CA ALA A 774 -8.71 -33.70 -35.19
C ALA A 774 -9.93 -33.04 -34.53
N TYR A 775 -9.73 -31.89 -33.88
CA TYR A 775 -10.82 -31.04 -33.42
C TYR A 775 -11.42 -30.28 -34.61
N MET A 776 -12.74 -30.37 -34.77
CA MET A 776 -13.48 -29.66 -35.80
C MET A 776 -14.17 -28.45 -35.15
N ILE A 777 -13.79 -27.25 -35.57
CA ILE A 777 -14.33 -26.00 -35.04
C ILE A 777 -15.09 -25.29 -36.16
N SER A 778 -16.38 -25.10 -35.96
CA SER A 778 -17.20 -24.35 -36.92
C SER A 778 -16.87 -22.86 -36.86
N LYS A 779 -17.24 -22.11 -37.92
CA LYS A 779 -17.12 -20.64 -37.88
C LYS A 779 -17.99 -20.03 -36.79
N GLU A 780 -19.13 -20.66 -36.47
CA GLU A 780 -20.05 -20.21 -35.43
C GLU A 780 -19.43 -20.37 -34.04
N ASP A 781 -18.68 -21.44 -33.81
CA ASP A 781 -18.00 -21.69 -32.52
C ASP A 781 -16.91 -20.65 -32.22
N LEU A 782 -16.30 -20.02 -33.24
CA LEU A 782 -15.27 -18.99 -33.05
C LEU A 782 -15.78 -17.73 -32.34
N HIS A 783 -17.09 -17.48 -32.37
CA HIS A 783 -17.70 -16.40 -31.59
C HIS A 783 -17.75 -16.71 -30.08
N ASP A 784 -17.61 -17.98 -29.69
CA ASP A 784 -17.61 -18.45 -28.30
C ASP A 784 -16.24 -19.02 -27.91
N VAL A 785 -15.27 -18.10 -27.76
CA VAL A 785 -13.90 -18.43 -27.36
C VAL A 785 -13.84 -19.22 -26.04
N PRO A 786 -14.61 -18.89 -24.97
CA PRO A 786 -14.63 -19.69 -23.74
C PRO A 786 -14.97 -21.17 -23.99
N LYS A 787 -15.98 -21.44 -24.82
CA LYS A 787 -16.37 -22.82 -25.19
C LYS A 787 -15.25 -23.55 -25.93
N ILE A 788 -14.60 -22.91 -26.90
CA ILE A 788 -13.45 -23.50 -27.61
C ILE A 788 -12.31 -23.78 -26.65
N MET A 789 -11.99 -22.84 -25.76
CA MET A 789 -10.89 -23.00 -24.83
C MET A 789 -11.15 -24.10 -23.81
N ALA A 790 -12.40 -24.30 -23.36
CA ALA A 790 -12.78 -25.42 -22.50
C ALA A 790 -12.64 -26.78 -23.22
N LEU A 791 -12.95 -26.82 -24.53
CA LEU A 791 -12.78 -28.02 -25.36
C LEU A 791 -11.29 -28.36 -25.57
N LEU A 792 -10.46 -27.36 -25.86
CA LEU A 792 -9.05 -27.57 -26.18
C LEU A 792 -8.20 -27.75 -24.91
N CYS A 793 -8.54 -27.08 -23.82
CA CYS A 793 -7.82 -27.10 -22.55
C CYS A 793 -8.78 -27.51 -21.42
N PRO A 794 -9.18 -28.78 -21.33
CA PRO A 794 -9.98 -29.24 -20.20
C PRO A 794 -9.15 -29.04 -18.92
N GLU A 795 -9.70 -28.30 -17.95
CA GLU A 795 -9.08 -28.18 -16.63
C GLU A 795 -8.96 -29.58 -16.03
N GLU A 796 -7.75 -29.98 -15.61
CA GLU A 796 -7.64 -31.10 -14.68
C GLU A 796 -8.48 -30.74 -13.45
N PRO A 797 -9.40 -31.61 -13.00
CA PRO A 797 -10.18 -31.30 -11.81
C PRO A 797 -9.19 -31.10 -10.67
N SER A 798 -9.09 -29.87 -10.17
CA SER A 798 -8.56 -29.62 -8.84
C SER A 798 -9.32 -30.56 -7.89
N SER A 799 -8.58 -31.31 -7.10
CA SER A 799 -9.11 -32.30 -6.18
C SER A 799 -9.83 -31.68 -4.97
N ASP A 800 -10.63 -30.64 -5.20
CA ASP A 800 -11.46 -29.96 -4.21
C ASP A 800 -12.80 -29.59 -4.84
N GLN A 801 -13.61 -30.60 -5.13
CA GLN A 801 -15.06 -30.44 -5.13
C GLN A 801 -15.70 -31.57 -4.34
N GLU A 802 -16.40 -31.15 -3.29
CA GLU A 802 -17.32 -31.92 -2.47
C GLU A 802 -18.22 -32.78 -3.36
N THR A 803 -18.26 -34.06 -3.03
CA THR A 803 -19.13 -35.05 -3.67
C THR A 803 -20.59 -34.70 -3.38
N PRO A 804 -21.46 -34.50 -4.38
CA PRO A 804 -22.90 -34.45 -4.13
C PRO A 804 -23.38 -35.86 -3.82
N LEU A 805 -23.90 -36.05 -2.61
CA LEU A 805 -24.56 -37.30 -2.20
C LEU A 805 -25.71 -37.64 -3.17
N SER A 806 -25.57 -38.76 -3.85
CA SER A 806 -26.63 -39.39 -4.65
C SER A 806 -27.64 -40.08 -3.73
N GLU A 807 -28.86 -39.55 -3.67
CA GLU A 807 -30.04 -40.31 -3.24
C GLU A 807 -30.36 -41.40 -4.27
N LYS A 808 -30.27 -42.68 -3.87
CA LYS A 808 -31.16 -43.75 -4.35
C LYS A 808 -31.38 -44.80 -3.26
N SER A 809 -32.66 -45.01 -2.93
CA SER A 809 -33.23 -46.22 -2.33
C SER A 809 -32.98 -47.43 -3.26
N ASP A 810 -33.00 -48.71 -2.90
CA ASP A 810 -33.68 -49.50 -1.86
C ASP A 810 -32.87 -50.80 -1.63
N GLY A 811 -33.07 -51.48 -0.49
CA GLY A 811 -32.86 -52.93 -0.43
C GLY A 811 -32.28 -53.55 0.85
N ASP A 812 -33.14 -53.70 1.86
CA ASP A 812 -33.25 -54.87 2.75
C ASP A 812 -32.22 -55.17 3.88
N LYS A 813 -32.80 -55.17 5.10
CA LYS A 813 -32.68 -56.12 6.23
C LYS A 813 -31.63 -55.93 7.34
N SER A 814 -32.23 -55.55 8.48
CA SER A 814 -32.16 -56.19 9.82
C SER A 814 -31.19 -55.62 10.86
N GLY A 815 -31.75 -55.30 12.04
CA GLY A 815 -31.00 -55.26 13.31
C GLY A 815 -31.26 -54.06 14.25
N ASN A 816 -32.38 -54.10 14.96
CA ASN A 816 -32.73 -53.41 16.23
C ASN A 816 -31.59 -52.78 17.08
N VAL A 817 -31.84 -51.60 17.70
CA VAL A 817 -32.09 -51.39 19.16
C VAL A 817 -31.96 -49.89 19.58
N ILE A 818 -33.12 -49.28 19.90
CA ILE A 818 -33.54 -48.49 21.09
C ILE A 818 -32.82 -47.18 21.57
N SER A 819 -33.61 -46.09 21.49
CA SER A 819 -33.82 -44.91 22.40
C SER A 819 -32.71 -43.86 22.67
N GLY A 820 -33.02 -42.56 22.82
CA GLY A 820 -34.33 -41.94 23.02
C GLY A 820 -34.37 -40.40 23.03
N ASN A 821 -35.61 -39.93 22.81
CA ASN A 821 -36.35 -38.77 23.32
C ASN A 821 -35.71 -37.38 23.58
N ILE A 822 -36.30 -36.42 22.85
CA ILE A 822 -36.40 -34.96 23.00
C ILE A 822 -37.25 -34.59 24.25
N PRO A 823 -37.20 -33.36 24.83
CA PRO A 823 -38.07 -32.22 24.40
C PRO A 823 -37.39 -30.82 24.50
N LYS A 824 -37.51 -29.90 23.54
CA LYS A 824 -38.59 -28.90 23.25
C LYS A 824 -38.87 -27.83 24.33
N ALA A 825 -38.72 -26.54 23.90
CA ALA A 825 -39.52 -25.31 24.15
C ALA A 825 -38.68 -24.14 24.74
N VAL A 826 -38.81 -22.82 24.46
CA VAL A 826 -39.70 -21.87 23.70
C VAL A 826 -39.08 -20.42 23.89
N PRO A 827 -39.49 -19.27 23.28
CA PRO A 827 -38.73 -18.52 22.26
C PRO A 827 -38.50 -17.01 22.60
N ASP A 828 -38.20 -16.21 21.57
CA ASP A 828 -38.35 -14.74 21.42
C ASP A 828 -37.28 -13.78 21.97
N ASN A 829 -36.60 -13.08 21.05
CA ASN A 829 -36.97 -11.69 20.73
C ASN A 829 -36.21 -11.17 19.49
N GLU A 830 -36.90 -11.14 18.34
CA GLU A 830 -36.54 -10.32 17.18
C GLU A 830 -36.95 -8.87 17.44
N MET A 831 -36.08 -8.06 18.03
CA MET A 831 -36.30 -6.61 18.06
C MET A 831 -35.01 -5.79 18.22
N GLU A 832 -33.95 -6.12 17.49
CA GLU A 832 -32.72 -5.30 17.53
C GLU A 832 -31.98 -5.15 16.18
N HIS A 833 -32.46 -5.80 15.12
CA HIS A 833 -31.75 -5.81 13.83
C HIS A 833 -32.21 -4.75 12.82
N ARG A 834 -33.25 -3.95 13.13
CA ARG A 834 -33.84 -3.01 12.17
C ARG A 834 -33.28 -1.58 12.23
N SER A 835 -32.60 -1.18 13.31
CA SER A 835 -32.05 0.18 13.44
C SER A 835 -30.60 0.33 12.95
N LYS A 836 -29.88 -0.79 12.71
CA LYS A 836 -28.50 -0.79 12.19
C LYS A 836 -28.40 -0.78 10.66
N ILE A 837 -29.48 -1.14 9.96
CA ILE A 837 -29.51 -1.18 8.48
C ILE A 837 -29.74 0.23 7.90
N ASP A 838 -30.56 1.06 8.56
CA ASP A 838 -30.89 2.41 8.06
C ASP A 838 -29.68 3.37 8.04
N ILE A 839 -28.67 3.21 8.91
CA ILE A 839 -27.49 4.09 8.93
C ILE A 839 -26.48 3.71 7.82
N ILE A 840 -26.43 2.43 7.43
CA ILE A 840 -25.53 1.93 6.39
C ILE A 840 -26.09 2.30 5.00
N GLU A 841 -27.42 2.27 4.80
CA GLU A 841 -28.03 2.75 3.56
C GLU A 841 -27.86 4.27 3.37
N ILE A 842 -27.99 5.08 4.42
CA ILE A 842 -27.78 6.54 4.35
C ILE A 842 -26.33 6.92 3.99
N LEU A 843 -25.34 6.09 4.36
CA LEU A 843 -23.93 6.29 3.99
C LEU A 843 -23.62 5.84 2.56
N TYR A 844 -24.29 4.81 2.06
CA TYR A 844 -24.15 4.35 0.67
C TYR A 844 -24.85 5.29 -0.33
N GLU A 845 -26.02 5.85 0.00
CA GLU A 845 -26.72 6.82 -0.85
C GLU A 845 -25.90 8.12 -1.04
N LYS A 846 -25.17 8.57 0.00
CA LYS A 846 -24.28 9.74 -0.12
C LYS A 846 -23.00 9.48 -0.93
N LEU A 847 -22.58 8.22 -1.05
CA LEU A 847 -21.42 7.80 -1.85
C LEU A 847 -21.76 7.69 -3.36
N GLU A 848 -23.01 7.37 -3.71
CA GLU A 848 -23.51 7.36 -5.09
C GLU A 848 -23.78 8.78 -5.63
N ILE A 849 -24.32 9.69 -4.81
CA ILE A 849 -24.61 11.07 -5.23
C ILE A 849 -23.35 11.85 -5.62
N LEU A 850 -22.16 11.51 -5.08
CA LEU A 850 -20.89 12.15 -5.43
C LEU A 850 -20.19 11.57 -6.67
N LYS A 851 -20.71 10.48 -7.27
CA LYS A 851 -20.24 9.96 -8.57
C LYS A 851 -21.00 10.55 -9.76
N ALA A 852 -22.15 11.19 -9.53
CA ALA A 852 -22.98 11.77 -10.59
C ALA A 852 -22.63 13.24 -10.94
N ASP A 853 -21.82 13.93 -10.13
CA ASP A 853 -21.44 15.35 -10.35
C ASP A 853 -20.06 15.53 -11.02
N LYS A 854 -19.64 14.53 -11.82
CA LYS A 854 -18.53 14.67 -12.78
C LYS A 854 -18.97 14.16 -14.15
N ASP A 855 -19.83 14.94 -14.78
CA ASP A 855 -19.89 15.12 -16.25
C ASP A 855 -20.03 16.61 -16.55
#